data_AF-A0A967K9K6-F1
#
_entry.id   AF-A0A967K9K6-F1
#
_cell.length_a   1.000
_cell.length_b   1.000
_cell.length_c   1.000
_cell.angle_alpha   90.00
_cell.angle_beta   90.00
_cell.angle_gamma   90.00
#
_symmetry.space_group_name_H-M   'P 1'
#
loop_
_entity.id
_entity.type
_entity.pdbx_description
1 polymer ?
#
loop_
_entity_poly.entity_id
_entity_poly.type
_entity_poly.pdbx_seq_one_letter_code
_entity_poly.pdbx_strand_id
1 'polypeptide(L)'
;MDKTKLLFTQRKHYNVVYIIDYMHRYLIHILLTLAFFFSAAHARRLEPGSDDHDRYLKACEHYEKGNYEEARNILYEMLRDHDNDPYLNYILGMSFAKMGGVHNRNYARKYLKQAVRLEEDSLNWRYELGVLLIESEMEAAAEEQFQELVKRDSSYVQAYYYIMDICIDRFCHNGNRSKLAQGYRTALVCRSRYPDDDVIAYKKALVEMLFKSYNEAAETLSRIDSPDTLQTEITLLHAYLNYELRDFDQSFKLFSKALSDLSEEDVKGYRDITLLLTNQQIREYEALPENRKAQFEDEFWAGLDPDLTTEVNEKIVEHFARVYFAEIMFARPEADVHGWEMDQGRLYIRYGPPASAEWHLPDDNDPMLNCRWNWVYFFDGRPVELEFLNIFGGDNYQLAPMNYGGDVKIADDLVNEIPNVITFTDDKNLINSIFSHFIYKRPEGESMLDLFVATPYDQFVYEPVEGHAVCSVQYRTAIMDLEGTILERKSSNQQIVISPTLSKNPDFYNFATISMKSPPDSLNIACAIEQKSAQRVNVYKRPLRIYDFKDSGFHMSSLILASKVDKKEKNSPFNRRDIKLIPNFTNTYKVNDTVIVYYEIYDLPLNIRGRTHYRMTYTIQEQEIPRNIFGMIASVMSSDQKTGITHTADRGDILTERYEPLKIDISSLEPGLYEFTLTIEELVLGKTLTRKARFSVVEESG
;
A
#
# COMPACT_ATOMS: atom_id res chain seq x y z
N MET A 1 -15.78 -5.34 39.34
CA MET A 1 -15.56 -6.44 38.38
C MET A 1 -16.27 -6.04 37.10
N ASP A 2 -15.50 -5.58 36.12
CA ASP A 2 -15.91 -4.80 34.96
C ASP A 2 -17.05 -5.42 34.15
N LYS A 3 -18.25 -4.81 34.19
CA LYS A 3 -19.26 -5.00 33.13
C LYS A 3 -18.78 -4.46 31.78
N THR A 4 -17.81 -3.55 31.81
CA THR A 4 -17.01 -3.07 30.69
C THR A 4 -16.42 -4.25 29.90
N LYS A 5 -15.94 -5.31 30.56
CA LYS A 5 -15.27 -6.46 29.93
C LYS A 5 -16.20 -7.45 29.22
N LEU A 6 -17.50 -7.48 29.53
CA LEU A 6 -18.44 -8.44 28.94
C LEU A 6 -19.18 -7.89 27.70
N LEU A 7 -19.07 -6.58 27.44
CA LEU A 7 -19.79 -5.90 26.35
C LEU A 7 -18.92 -5.66 25.09
N PHE A 8 -17.60 -5.84 25.18
CA PHE A 8 -16.70 -5.78 24.02
C PHE A 8 -16.76 -7.02 23.11
N THR A 9 -17.43 -8.10 23.53
CA THR A 9 -17.39 -9.41 22.87
C THR A 9 -18.43 -9.61 21.75
N GLN A 10 -19.26 -8.60 21.46
CA GLN A 10 -20.22 -8.61 20.34
C GLN A 10 -20.11 -7.29 19.54
N ARG A 11 -19.15 -7.18 18.61
CA ARG A 11 -18.93 -5.99 17.77
C ARG A 11 -19.08 -6.34 16.28
N LYS A 12 -19.79 -5.49 15.52
CA LYS A 12 -19.44 -5.14 14.13
C LYS A 12 -18.53 -3.92 14.22
N HIS A 13 -17.38 -3.92 13.56
CA HIS A 13 -16.38 -2.84 13.68
C HIS A 13 -16.72 -1.68 12.76
N TYR A 14 -17.69 -0.86 13.16
CA TYR A 14 -17.85 0.47 12.60
C TYR A 14 -16.78 1.40 13.18
N ASN A 15 -16.23 2.25 12.33
CA ASN A 15 -15.14 3.18 12.64
C ASN A 15 -15.29 3.96 13.97
N VAL A 16 -14.17 4.23 14.63
CA VAL A 16 -14.07 4.87 15.97
C VAL A 16 -14.64 6.29 16.03
N VAL A 17 -14.77 6.97 14.89
CA VAL A 17 -15.41 8.30 14.82
C VAL A 17 -16.81 8.26 15.46
N TYR A 18 -17.46 7.08 15.47
CA TYR A 18 -18.76 6.84 16.11
C TYR A 18 -18.76 5.77 17.21
N ILE A 19 -17.59 5.31 17.70
CA ILE A 19 -17.53 4.59 19.00
C ILE A 19 -18.03 5.50 20.14
N ILE A 20 -18.01 6.81 19.91
CA ILE A 20 -18.67 7.79 20.75
C ILE A 20 -20.20 7.65 20.72
N ASP A 21 -20.86 7.16 19.67
CA ASP A 21 -22.32 6.92 19.65
C ASP A 21 -22.73 5.77 20.60
N TYR A 22 -21.88 4.75 20.75
CA TYR A 22 -22.09 3.67 21.71
C TYR A 22 -21.66 4.07 23.14
N MET A 23 -20.55 4.81 23.28
CA MET A 23 -20.24 5.52 24.52
C MET A 23 -21.33 6.55 24.84
N HIS A 24 -22.08 7.06 23.85
CA HIS A 24 -23.23 7.93 24.00
C HIS A 24 -24.37 7.15 24.60
N ARG A 25 -24.66 5.93 24.13
CA ARG A 25 -25.65 5.05 24.76
C ARG A 25 -25.29 4.66 26.20
N TYR A 26 -23.99 4.53 26.50
CA TYR A 26 -23.50 4.33 27.86
C TYR A 26 -23.47 5.64 28.68
N LEU A 27 -23.23 6.78 28.03
CA LEU A 27 -23.38 8.11 28.59
C LEU A 27 -24.84 8.44 28.82
N ILE A 28 -25.80 7.89 28.08
CA ILE A 28 -27.23 8.01 28.35
C ILE A 28 -27.53 7.39 29.72
N HIS A 29 -26.84 6.31 30.12
CA HIS A 29 -26.93 5.78 31.49
C HIS A 29 -26.22 6.67 32.52
N ILE A 30 -25.08 7.28 32.19
CA ILE A 30 -24.43 8.27 33.06
C ILE A 30 -25.25 9.58 33.15
N LEU A 31 -25.97 9.94 32.09
CA LEU A 31 -26.87 11.09 31.96
C LEU A 31 -28.19 10.85 32.67
N LEU A 32 -28.67 9.60 32.73
CA LEU A 32 -29.73 9.18 33.65
C LEU A 32 -29.26 9.33 35.11
N THR A 33 -28.00 9.02 35.43
CA THR A 33 -27.46 9.26 36.79
C THR A 33 -27.14 10.74 37.09
N LEU A 34 -26.82 11.56 36.08
CA LEU A 34 -26.69 13.02 36.22
C LEU A 34 -28.07 13.68 36.32
N ALA A 35 -29.07 13.20 35.58
CA ALA A 35 -30.48 13.59 35.75
C ALA A 35 -30.95 13.31 37.18
N PHE A 36 -30.50 12.22 37.82
CA PHE A 36 -30.72 11.94 39.25
C PHE A 36 -30.01 12.94 40.19
N PHE A 37 -28.82 13.40 39.84
CA PHE A 37 -28.12 14.46 40.60
C PHE A 37 -28.80 15.83 40.44
N PHE A 38 -29.35 16.12 39.27
CA PHE A 38 -30.03 17.38 38.95
C PHE A 38 -31.47 17.41 39.45
N SER A 39 -32.18 16.27 39.44
CA SER A 39 -33.46 16.10 40.11
C SER A 39 -33.30 16.46 41.59
N ALA A 40 -32.20 16.04 42.23
CA ALA A 40 -31.86 16.44 43.60
C ALA A 40 -31.40 17.90 43.75
N ALA A 41 -30.71 18.49 42.77
CA ALA A 41 -30.18 19.86 42.85
C ALA A 41 -31.26 20.93 42.68
N HIS A 42 -32.20 20.76 41.74
CA HIS A 42 -33.34 21.66 41.57
C HIS A 42 -34.42 21.41 42.62
N ALA A 43 -34.68 20.16 43.01
CA ALA A 43 -35.57 19.85 44.14
C ALA A 43 -35.09 20.51 45.45
N ARG A 44 -33.79 20.70 45.65
CA ARG A 44 -33.24 21.46 46.80
C ARG A 44 -33.47 22.98 46.72
N ARG A 45 -33.71 23.53 45.52
CA ARG A 45 -34.02 24.96 45.31
C ARG A 45 -35.51 25.24 45.47
N LEU A 46 -36.36 24.25 45.16
CA LEU A 46 -37.78 24.27 45.45
C LEU A 46 -38.02 24.01 46.94
N GLU A 47 -39.04 24.65 47.52
CA GLU A 47 -39.39 24.42 48.92
C GLU A 47 -39.80 22.93 49.11
N PRO A 48 -39.12 22.15 49.96
CA PRO A 48 -39.46 20.74 50.14
C PRO A 48 -40.91 20.55 50.56
N GLY A 49 -41.67 19.72 49.82
CA GLY A 49 -43.10 19.49 50.05
C GLY A 49 -44.03 20.54 49.47
N SER A 50 -43.52 21.49 48.67
CA SER A 50 -44.35 22.32 47.80
C SER A 50 -44.90 21.53 46.61
N ASP A 51 -46.02 21.98 46.06
CA ASP A 51 -46.64 21.37 44.87
C ASP A 51 -45.68 21.34 43.67
N ASP A 52 -44.88 22.40 43.48
CA ASP A 52 -43.86 22.46 42.43
C ASP A 52 -42.72 21.46 42.67
N HIS A 53 -42.27 21.28 43.92
CA HIS A 53 -41.27 20.30 44.29
C HIS A 53 -41.75 18.86 43.97
N ASP A 54 -42.97 18.54 44.34
CA ASP A 54 -43.56 17.21 44.12
C ASP A 54 -43.82 16.94 42.63
N ARG A 55 -44.34 17.92 41.88
CA ARG A 55 -44.54 17.82 40.44
C ARG A 55 -43.21 17.64 39.70
N TYR A 56 -42.17 18.36 40.09
CA TYR A 56 -40.85 18.23 39.49
C TYR A 56 -40.24 16.85 39.70
N LEU A 57 -40.28 16.33 40.94
CA LEU A 57 -39.79 14.99 41.25
C LEU A 57 -40.55 13.92 40.49
N LYS A 58 -41.88 14.06 40.37
CA LYS A 58 -42.72 13.17 39.58
C LYS A 58 -42.34 13.19 38.10
N ALA A 59 -42.06 14.36 37.53
CA ALA A 59 -41.58 14.46 36.16
C ALA A 59 -40.23 13.76 35.95
N CYS A 60 -39.29 13.93 36.89
CA CYS A 60 -38.00 13.23 36.86
C CYS A 60 -38.18 11.71 36.95
N GLU A 61 -39.08 11.24 37.82
CA GLU A 61 -39.40 9.81 37.95
C GLU A 61 -39.97 9.24 36.63
N HIS A 62 -40.87 9.97 35.97
CA HIS A 62 -41.38 9.58 34.66
C HIS A 62 -40.26 9.53 33.61
N TYR A 63 -39.36 10.51 33.59
CA TYR A 63 -38.21 10.53 32.67
C TYR A 63 -37.29 9.33 32.88
N GLU A 64 -36.96 9.00 34.14
CA GLU A 64 -36.11 7.85 34.49
C GLU A 64 -36.73 6.51 34.08
N LYS A 65 -38.07 6.40 34.16
CA LYS A 65 -38.83 5.23 33.74
C LYS A 65 -38.98 5.11 32.21
N GLY A 66 -38.48 6.07 31.44
CA GLY A 66 -38.65 6.13 29.99
C GLY A 66 -40.03 6.66 29.54
N ASN A 67 -40.85 7.15 30.47
CA ASN A 67 -42.18 7.72 30.22
C ASN A 67 -42.04 9.20 29.84
N TYR A 68 -41.39 9.45 28.69
CA TYR A 68 -40.98 10.80 28.28
C TYR A 68 -42.15 11.73 27.96
N GLU A 69 -43.30 11.19 27.53
CA GLU A 69 -44.49 11.98 27.24
C GLU A 69 -45.14 12.54 28.51
N GLU A 70 -45.23 11.72 29.56
CA GLU A 70 -45.74 12.11 30.87
C GLU A 70 -44.80 13.10 31.55
N ALA A 71 -43.48 12.86 31.47
CA ALA A 71 -42.48 13.80 31.95
C ALA A 71 -42.61 15.16 31.24
N ARG A 72 -42.70 15.15 29.90
CA ARG A 72 -42.91 16.35 29.09
C ARG A 72 -44.17 17.10 29.51
N ASN A 73 -45.30 16.41 29.71
CA ASN A 73 -46.57 17.06 30.06
C ASN A 73 -46.47 17.82 31.39
N ILE A 74 -45.92 17.18 32.43
CA ILE A 74 -45.75 17.79 33.75
C ILE A 74 -44.80 19.00 33.64
N LEU A 75 -43.66 18.83 32.98
CA LEU A 75 -42.66 19.90 32.81
C LEU A 75 -43.20 21.08 32.00
N TYR A 76 -44.01 20.82 30.99
CA TYR A 76 -44.61 21.87 30.16
C TYR A 76 -45.64 22.69 30.94
N GLU A 77 -46.42 22.07 31.82
CA GLU A 77 -47.32 22.78 32.72
C GLU A 77 -46.55 23.62 33.73
N MET A 78 -45.56 23.02 34.40
CA MET A 78 -44.69 23.73 35.34
C MET A 78 -43.98 24.93 34.70
N LEU A 79 -43.54 24.79 33.44
CA LEU A 79 -42.87 25.87 32.73
C LEU A 79 -43.79 27.08 32.49
N ARG A 80 -45.12 26.91 32.43
CA ARG A 80 -46.06 28.06 32.30
C ARG A 80 -46.07 28.95 33.54
N ASP A 81 -45.86 28.36 34.70
CA ASP A 81 -45.82 29.08 35.98
C ASP A 81 -44.40 29.60 36.27
N HIS A 82 -43.39 29.03 35.59
CA HIS A 82 -41.96 29.29 35.78
C HIS A 82 -41.21 29.50 34.45
N ASP A 83 -41.68 30.46 33.63
CA ASP A 83 -41.28 30.66 32.21
C ASP A 83 -39.78 30.82 31.91
N ASN A 84 -38.93 31.03 32.92
CA ASN A 84 -37.48 31.20 32.79
C ASN A 84 -36.68 30.26 33.70
N ASP A 85 -37.25 29.12 34.10
CA ASP A 85 -36.49 28.14 34.85
C ASP A 85 -35.60 27.30 33.92
N PRO A 86 -34.27 27.35 34.09
CA PRO A 86 -33.39 26.64 33.20
C PRO A 86 -33.38 25.10 33.39
N TYR A 87 -33.72 24.58 34.57
CA TYR A 87 -33.78 23.15 34.84
C TYR A 87 -35.02 22.54 34.21
N LEU A 88 -36.17 23.23 34.28
CA LEU A 88 -37.38 22.83 33.56
C LEU A 88 -37.14 22.83 32.05
N ASN A 89 -36.52 23.89 31.51
CA ASN A 89 -36.13 23.94 30.10
C ASN A 89 -35.18 22.79 29.73
N TYR A 90 -34.20 22.47 30.58
CA TYR A 90 -33.26 21.38 30.34
C TYR A 90 -33.95 20.01 30.27
N ILE A 91 -34.68 19.61 31.31
CA ILE A 91 -35.31 18.27 31.36
C ILE A 91 -36.40 18.17 30.30
N LEU A 92 -37.13 19.24 30.02
CA LEU A 92 -38.11 19.26 28.93
C LEU A 92 -37.43 19.07 27.57
N GLY A 93 -36.30 19.76 27.34
CA GLY A 93 -35.47 19.59 26.15
C GLY A 93 -34.96 18.15 25.98
N MET A 94 -34.44 17.56 27.05
CA MET A 94 -33.99 16.16 27.06
C MET A 94 -35.14 15.17 26.85
N SER A 95 -36.31 15.43 27.42
CA SER A 95 -37.51 14.60 27.21
C SER A 95 -37.89 14.58 25.74
N PHE A 96 -37.92 15.75 25.08
CA PHE A 96 -38.15 15.82 23.63
C PHE A 96 -37.05 15.11 22.83
N ALA A 97 -35.77 15.23 23.22
CA ALA A 97 -34.68 14.52 22.54
C ALA A 97 -34.89 13.00 22.58
N LYS A 98 -35.26 12.46 23.75
CA LYS A 98 -35.53 11.03 23.95
C LYS A 98 -36.76 10.51 23.22
N MET A 99 -37.77 11.34 23.01
CA MET A 99 -38.94 10.98 22.22
C MET A 99 -38.60 10.79 20.72
N GLY A 100 -37.50 11.36 20.24
CA GLY A 100 -37.04 11.22 18.86
C GLY A 100 -37.96 11.85 17.81
N GLY A 101 -37.52 11.82 16.55
CA GLY A 101 -38.26 12.40 15.43
C GLY A 101 -38.00 13.90 15.20
N VAL A 102 -38.16 14.35 13.95
CA VAL A 102 -37.77 15.69 13.49
C VAL A 102 -38.43 16.82 14.30
N HIS A 103 -39.73 16.69 14.58
CA HIS A 103 -40.48 17.70 15.33
C HIS A 103 -39.99 17.80 16.78
N ASN A 104 -39.78 16.68 17.46
CA ASN A 104 -39.30 16.68 18.83
C ASN A 104 -37.85 17.14 18.92
N ARG A 105 -36.98 16.80 17.95
CA ARG A 105 -35.61 17.35 17.89
C ARG A 105 -35.61 18.89 17.80
N ASN A 106 -36.54 19.48 17.04
CA ASN A 106 -36.68 20.94 16.99
C ASN A 106 -37.07 21.54 18.34
N TYR A 107 -38.00 20.91 19.07
CA TYR A 107 -38.38 21.33 20.43
C TYR A 107 -37.23 21.12 21.42
N ALA A 108 -36.56 19.97 21.38
CA ALA A 108 -35.39 19.68 22.20
C ALA A 108 -34.33 20.78 22.05
N ARG A 109 -33.99 21.13 20.81
CA ARG A 109 -33.04 22.20 20.50
C ARG A 109 -33.51 23.55 21.01
N LYS A 110 -34.81 23.87 20.88
CA LYS A 110 -35.39 25.12 21.39
C LYS A 110 -35.19 25.23 22.91
N TYR A 111 -35.59 24.20 23.66
CA TYR A 111 -35.57 24.22 25.12
C TYR A 111 -34.15 24.10 25.69
N LEU A 112 -33.27 23.29 25.09
CA LEU A 112 -31.86 23.24 25.51
C LEU A 112 -31.12 24.55 25.21
N LYS A 113 -31.37 25.22 24.07
CA LYS A 113 -30.83 26.57 23.81
C LYS A 113 -31.30 27.56 24.86
N GLN A 114 -32.56 27.48 25.27
CA GLN A 114 -33.10 28.36 26.31
C GLN A 114 -32.47 28.07 27.68
N ALA A 115 -32.25 26.80 28.04
CA ALA A 115 -31.53 26.43 29.25
C ALA A 115 -30.11 27.03 29.25
N VAL A 116 -29.31 26.80 28.20
CA VAL A 116 -27.96 27.37 28.07
C VAL A 116 -27.95 28.90 28.13
N ARG A 117 -28.97 29.57 27.57
CA ARG A 117 -29.10 31.03 27.64
C ARG A 117 -29.40 31.53 29.06
N LEU A 118 -30.16 30.78 29.84
CA LEU A 118 -30.59 31.16 31.18
C LEU A 118 -29.50 30.93 32.25
N GLU A 119 -28.63 29.93 32.09
CA GLU A 119 -27.43 29.72 32.91
C GLU A 119 -26.23 29.44 31.98
N GLU A 120 -25.60 30.51 31.49
CA GLU A 120 -24.53 30.40 30.50
C GLU A 120 -23.30 29.62 30.98
N ASP A 121 -23.08 29.61 32.30
CA ASP A 121 -21.98 28.96 33.01
C ASP A 121 -22.16 27.45 33.18
N SER A 122 -23.34 26.91 32.87
CA SER A 122 -23.56 25.47 32.92
C SER A 122 -22.86 24.76 31.75
N LEU A 123 -21.73 24.13 32.05
CA LEU A 123 -20.98 23.30 31.10
C LEU A 123 -21.83 22.12 30.61
N ASN A 124 -22.58 21.47 31.51
CA ASN A 124 -23.34 20.27 31.15
C ASN A 124 -24.44 20.56 30.13
N TRP A 125 -25.19 21.66 30.28
CA TRP A 125 -26.28 21.96 29.32
C TRP A 125 -25.74 22.30 27.95
N ARG A 126 -24.57 22.95 27.91
CA ARG A 126 -23.88 23.27 26.67
C ARG A 126 -23.36 22.01 25.98
N TYR A 127 -22.85 21.05 26.75
CA TYR A 127 -22.44 19.75 26.24
C TYR A 127 -23.62 18.99 25.63
N GLU A 128 -24.73 18.84 26.37
CA GLU A 128 -25.93 18.16 25.86
C GLU A 128 -26.54 18.85 24.64
N LEU A 129 -26.49 20.19 24.59
CA LEU A 129 -26.90 20.92 23.40
C LEU A 129 -25.97 20.63 22.22
N GLY A 130 -24.64 20.61 22.43
CA GLY A 130 -23.66 20.27 21.40
C GLY A 130 -23.90 18.89 20.81
N VAL A 131 -24.09 17.89 21.68
CA VAL A 131 -24.46 16.51 21.31
C VAL A 131 -25.73 16.47 20.47
N LEU A 132 -26.82 17.10 20.93
CA LEU A 132 -28.09 17.10 20.20
C LEU A 132 -27.94 17.74 18.81
N LEU A 133 -27.07 18.74 18.69
CA LEU A 133 -26.78 19.39 17.43
C LEU A 133 -26.03 18.46 16.46
N ILE A 134 -25.13 17.59 16.94
CA ILE A 134 -24.52 16.52 16.14
C ILE A 134 -25.59 15.54 15.64
N GLU A 135 -26.44 15.03 16.53
CA GLU A 135 -27.56 14.13 16.16
C GLU A 135 -28.57 14.77 15.19
N SER A 136 -28.54 16.10 15.08
CA SER A 136 -29.37 16.89 14.17
C SER A 136 -28.63 17.34 12.91
N GLU A 137 -27.44 16.81 12.63
CA GLU A 137 -26.58 17.15 11.48
C GLU A 137 -26.21 18.66 11.42
N MET A 138 -26.18 19.32 12.58
CA MET A 138 -25.88 20.75 12.73
C MET A 138 -24.46 20.98 13.27
N GLU A 139 -23.48 20.36 12.64
CA GLU A 139 -22.10 20.34 13.12
C GLU A 139 -21.50 21.71 13.41
N ALA A 140 -21.79 22.73 12.59
CA ALA A 140 -21.23 24.07 12.77
C ALA A 140 -21.67 24.68 14.11
N ALA A 141 -22.93 24.47 14.47
CA ALA A 141 -23.49 24.95 15.72
C ALA A 141 -23.02 24.09 16.90
N ALA A 142 -22.85 22.78 16.70
CA ALA A 142 -22.29 21.87 17.70
C ALA A 142 -20.84 22.25 18.05
N GLU A 143 -20.02 22.47 17.03
CA GLU A 143 -18.62 22.88 17.15
C GLU A 143 -18.49 24.17 17.97
N GLU A 144 -19.36 25.16 17.74
CA GLU A 144 -19.40 26.39 18.54
C GLU A 144 -19.63 26.10 20.04
N GLN A 145 -20.55 25.17 20.36
CA GLN A 145 -20.79 24.79 21.76
C GLN A 145 -19.58 24.11 22.38
N PHE A 146 -18.93 23.19 21.68
CA PHE A 146 -17.75 22.49 22.19
C PHE A 146 -16.52 23.40 22.33
N GLN A 147 -16.33 24.33 21.40
CA GLN A 147 -15.28 25.34 21.51
C GLN A 147 -15.48 26.22 22.74
N GLU A 148 -16.73 26.63 22.99
CA GLU A 148 -17.07 27.43 24.16
C GLU A 148 -16.90 26.64 25.47
N LEU A 149 -17.17 25.33 25.47
CA LEU A 149 -16.85 24.45 26.59
C LEU A 149 -15.36 24.44 26.92
N VAL A 150 -14.52 24.22 25.90
CA VAL A 150 -13.07 24.18 26.07
C VAL A 150 -12.51 25.52 26.55
N LYS A 151 -13.08 26.64 26.11
CA LYS A 151 -12.68 27.98 26.58
C LYS A 151 -12.97 28.16 28.07
N ARG A 152 -14.11 27.68 28.55
CA ARG A 152 -14.57 27.83 29.94
C ARG A 152 -13.88 26.83 30.86
N ASP A 153 -13.81 25.59 30.42
CA ASP A 153 -13.12 24.50 31.10
C ASP A 153 -12.26 23.72 30.11
N SER A 154 -10.99 24.10 30.10
CA SER A 154 -9.98 23.44 29.28
C SER A 154 -9.66 22.01 29.75
N SER A 155 -10.23 21.54 30.87
CA SER A 155 -10.14 20.16 31.32
C SER A 155 -11.23 19.24 30.76
N TYR A 156 -12.17 19.78 30.00
CA TYR A 156 -13.32 19.05 29.46
C TYR A 156 -12.93 18.21 28.24
N VAL A 157 -12.35 17.03 28.48
CA VAL A 157 -11.74 16.17 27.45
C VAL A 157 -12.70 15.76 26.33
N GLN A 158 -13.97 15.51 26.66
CA GLN A 158 -14.97 15.04 25.71
C GLN A 158 -15.28 16.07 24.62
N ALA A 159 -15.21 17.38 24.94
CA ALA A 159 -15.45 18.44 23.96
C ALA A 159 -14.37 18.43 22.88
N TYR A 160 -13.13 18.09 23.24
CA TYR A 160 -12.05 17.96 22.28
C TYR A 160 -12.23 16.76 21.34
N TYR A 161 -12.79 15.65 21.82
CA TYR A 161 -13.13 14.51 20.96
C TYR A 161 -14.08 14.94 19.85
N TYR A 162 -15.21 15.57 20.21
CA TYR A 162 -16.19 16.05 19.23
C TYR A 162 -15.64 17.10 18.28
N ILE A 163 -14.81 18.04 18.76
CA ILE A 163 -14.18 19.03 17.85
C ILE A 163 -13.30 18.33 16.82
N MET A 164 -12.49 17.34 17.23
CA MET A 164 -11.65 16.59 16.31
C MET A 164 -12.49 15.77 15.33
N ASP A 165 -13.58 15.14 15.79
CA ASP A 165 -14.47 14.35 14.95
C ASP A 165 -15.15 15.21 13.89
N ILE A 166 -15.76 16.34 14.25
CA ILE A 166 -16.34 17.29 13.29
C ILE A 166 -15.28 17.74 12.25
N CYS A 167 -14.04 17.92 12.69
CA CYS A 167 -12.96 18.35 11.79
C CYS A 167 -12.53 17.25 10.82
N ILE A 168 -12.47 15.99 11.28
CA ILE A 168 -12.17 14.81 10.47
C ILE A 168 -13.33 14.54 9.51
N ASP A 169 -14.54 14.48 10.03
CA ASP A 169 -15.77 14.22 9.30
C ASP A 169 -15.94 15.19 8.14
N ARG A 170 -15.83 16.50 8.37
CA ARG A 170 -15.85 17.49 7.29
C ARG A 170 -14.77 17.28 6.24
N PHE A 171 -13.57 16.88 6.66
CA PHE A 171 -12.51 16.57 5.71
C PHE A 171 -12.86 15.35 4.86
N CYS A 172 -13.40 14.28 5.46
CA CYS A 172 -13.84 13.09 4.75
C CYS A 172 -14.98 13.42 3.77
N HIS A 173 -15.95 14.23 4.19
CA HIS A 173 -17.12 14.59 3.39
C HIS A 173 -16.83 15.51 2.20
N ASN A 174 -15.96 16.51 2.35
CA ASN A 174 -15.75 17.54 1.32
C ASN A 174 -14.29 18.00 1.14
N GLY A 175 -13.32 17.30 1.73
CA GLY A 175 -11.89 17.63 1.58
C GLY A 175 -11.47 18.93 2.26
N ASN A 176 -12.23 19.46 3.23
CA ASN A 176 -11.93 20.74 3.87
C ASN A 176 -10.66 20.69 4.74
N ARG A 177 -9.52 21.00 4.11
CA ARG A 177 -8.19 21.04 4.73
C ARG A 177 -8.08 22.06 5.88
N SER A 178 -8.87 23.13 5.85
CA SER A 178 -8.87 24.14 6.92
C SER A 178 -9.45 23.56 8.22
N LYS A 179 -10.53 22.79 8.10
CA LYS A 179 -11.12 22.06 9.22
C LYS A 179 -10.20 20.96 9.71
N LEU A 180 -9.60 20.17 8.83
CA LEU A 180 -8.59 19.19 9.24
C LEU A 180 -7.44 19.85 10.01
N ALA A 181 -6.94 21.01 9.55
CA ALA A 181 -5.88 21.76 10.23
C ALA A 181 -6.31 22.30 11.60
N GLN A 182 -7.58 22.67 11.74
CA GLN A 182 -8.16 23.02 13.02
C GLN A 182 -8.18 21.81 13.98
N GLY A 183 -8.64 20.65 13.51
CA GLY A 183 -8.60 19.40 14.27
C GLY A 183 -7.19 19.06 14.75
N TYR A 184 -6.18 19.22 13.89
CA TYR A 184 -4.78 18.99 14.24
C TYR A 184 -4.29 19.91 15.37
N ARG A 185 -4.58 21.22 15.27
CA ARG A 185 -4.22 22.18 16.34
C ARG A 185 -4.88 21.82 17.66
N THR A 186 -6.16 21.43 17.62
CA THR A 186 -6.89 20.95 18.79
C THR A 186 -6.20 19.73 19.39
N ALA A 187 -5.85 18.74 18.57
CA ALA A 187 -5.17 17.52 18.99
C ALA A 187 -3.83 17.80 19.67
N LEU A 188 -3.02 18.73 19.15
CA LEU A 188 -1.73 19.12 19.75
C LEU A 188 -1.90 19.73 21.14
N VAL A 189 -2.88 20.63 21.31
CA VAL A 189 -3.18 21.25 22.61
C VAL A 189 -3.58 20.19 23.63
N CYS A 190 -4.43 19.24 23.22
CA CYS A 190 -4.93 18.18 24.10
C CYS A 190 -3.84 17.18 24.45
N ARG A 191 -2.99 16.80 23.49
CA ARG A 191 -1.93 15.80 23.72
C ARG A 191 -0.93 16.24 24.78
N SER A 192 -0.60 17.53 24.84
CA SER A 192 0.25 18.10 25.89
C SER A 192 -0.37 17.95 27.29
N ARG A 193 -1.71 18.01 27.37
CA ARG A 193 -2.46 17.96 28.61
C ARG A 193 -2.85 16.55 29.04
N TYR A 194 -3.06 15.66 28.08
CA TYR A 194 -3.50 14.28 28.26
C TYR A 194 -2.57 13.31 27.51
N PRO A 195 -1.32 13.18 27.97
CA PRO A 195 -0.30 12.35 27.32
C PRO A 195 -0.56 10.83 27.47
N ASP A 196 -1.53 10.42 28.28
CA ASP A 196 -1.86 9.00 28.51
C ASP A 196 -3.26 8.64 27.98
N ASP A 197 -3.93 9.54 27.26
CA ASP A 197 -5.25 9.30 26.68
C ASP A 197 -5.14 8.71 25.27
N ASP A 198 -5.52 7.43 25.15
CA ASP A 198 -5.46 6.66 23.90
C ASP A 198 -6.33 7.25 22.80
N VAL A 199 -7.51 7.80 23.15
CA VAL A 199 -8.46 8.37 22.19
C VAL A 199 -7.89 9.64 21.57
N ILE A 200 -7.24 10.49 22.38
CA ILE A 200 -6.54 11.69 21.88
C ILE A 200 -5.38 11.30 21.00
N ALA A 201 -4.58 10.32 21.41
CA ALA A 201 -3.43 9.87 20.64
C ALA A 201 -3.87 9.28 19.28
N TYR A 202 -4.90 8.44 19.28
CA TYR A 202 -5.49 7.87 18.07
C TYR A 202 -6.05 8.96 17.13
N LYS A 203 -6.91 9.86 17.62
CA LYS A 203 -7.48 10.94 16.78
C LYS A 203 -6.40 11.87 16.24
N LYS A 204 -5.37 12.17 17.03
CA LYS A 204 -4.20 12.93 16.56
C LYS A 204 -3.49 12.21 15.42
N ALA A 205 -3.17 10.92 15.60
CA ALA A 205 -2.50 10.12 14.58
C ALA A 205 -3.36 9.98 13.31
N LEU A 206 -4.68 9.88 13.44
CA LEU A 206 -5.60 9.84 12.32
C LEU A 206 -5.59 11.16 11.53
N VAL A 207 -5.59 12.31 12.22
CA VAL A 207 -5.45 13.61 11.55
C VAL A 207 -4.10 13.73 10.86
N GLU A 208 -3.01 13.28 11.48
CA GLU A 208 -1.68 13.24 10.87
C GLU A 208 -1.63 12.34 9.63
N MET A 209 -2.28 11.18 9.68
CA MET A 209 -2.45 10.28 8.53
C MET A 209 -3.18 10.99 7.38
N LEU A 210 -4.29 11.69 7.65
CA LEU A 210 -5.05 12.43 6.64
C LEU A 210 -4.26 13.63 6.08
N PHE A 211 -3.34 14.20 6.87
CA PHE A 211 -2.36 15.19 6.41
C PHE A 211 -1.20 14.60 5.60
N LYS A 212 -1.09 13.27 5.53
CA LYS A 212 0.06 12.53 4.98
C LYS A 212 1.36 12.73 5.74
N SER A 213 1.26 13.07 7.03
CA SER A 213 2.37 13.15 8.00
C SER A 213 2.56 11.79 8.69
N TYR A 214 2.94 10.78 7.89
CA TYR A 214 2.93 9.38 8.33
C TYR A 214 3.97 9.08 9.42
N ASN A 215 5.13 9.75 9.39
CA ASN A 215 6.17 9.57 10.41
C ASN A 215 5.69 10.11 11.77
N GLU A 216 5.07 11.28 11.78
CA GLU A 216 4.52 11.91 12.99
C GLU A 216 3.35 11.10 13.56
N ALA A 217 2.49 10.56 12.68
CA ALA A 217 1.41 9.66 13.06
C ALA A 217 1.96 8.38 13.71
N ALA A 218 2.98 7.76 13.11
CA ALA A 218 3.61 6.54 13.63
C ALA A 218 4.32 6.78 14.97
N GLU A 219 5.00 7.93 15.12
CA GLU A 219 5.59 8.35 16.40
C GLU A 219 4.51 8.55 17.48
N THR A 220 3.34 9.08 17.11
CA THR A 220 2.24 9.28 18.04
C THR A 220 1.69 7.96 18.56
N LEU A 221 1.51 6.96 17.68
CA LEU A 221 1.02 5.65 18.07
C LEU A 221 2.06 4.80 18.79
N SER A 222 3.35 4.94 18.48
CA SER A 222 4.41 4.15 19.14
C SER A 222 4.58 4.46 20.62
N ARG A 223 4.06 5.61 21.09
CA ARG A 223 4.01 5.99 22.51
C ARG A 223 2.85 5.33 23.28
N ILE A 224 2.01 4.56 22.61
CA ILE A 224 0.89 3.82 23.20
C ILE A 224 1.38 2.40 23.48
N ASP A 225 1.88 2.15 24.69
CA ASP A 225 2.47 0.86 25.06
C ASP A 225 1.44 -0.27 25.22
N SER A 226 0.26 0.05 25.75
CA SER A 226 -0.83 -0.90 25.97
C SER A 226 -2.14 -0.13 26.07
N PRO A 227 -2.87 0.03 24.96
CA PRO A 227 -4.09 0.84 24.97
C PRO A 227 -5.16 0.20 25.86
N ASP A 228 -5.74 0.99 26.75
CA ASP A 228 -6.87 0.62 27.58
C ASP A 228 -8.15 0.48 26.75
N THR A 229 -8.22 1.21 25.63
CA THR A 229 -9.35 1.20 24.67
C THR A 229 -8.87 1.30 23.22
N LEU A 230 -9.67 0.86 22.24
CA LEU A 230 -9.40 1.01 20.79
C LEU A 230 -8.19 0.20 20.26
N GLN A 231 -7.85 -0.93 20.90
CA GLN A 231 -6.68 -1.72 20.54
C GLN A 231 -6.67 -2.15 19.06
N THR A 232 -7.81 -2.61 18.53
CA THR A 232 -7.91 -3.11 17.15
C THR A 232 -7.74 -1.96 16.16
N GLU A 233 -8.35 -0.82 16.45
CA GLU A 233 -8.39 0.35 15.58
C GLU A 233 -7.04 1.07 15.56
N ILE A 234 -6.35 1.17 16.70
CA ILE A 234 -4.95 1.60 16.76
C ILE A 234 -4.05 0.63 15.98
N THR A 235 -4.31 -0.68 16.06
CA THR A 235 -3.52 -1.68 15.31
C THR A 235 -3.73 -1.53 13.80
N LEU A 236 -4.96 -1.30 13.33
CA LEU A 236 -5.28 -1.04 11.92
C LEU A 236 -4.63 0.25 11.42
N LEU A 237 -4.74 1.35 12.17
CA LEU A 237 -4.07 2.61 11.80
C LEU A 237 -2.56 2.42 11.74
N HIS A 238 -1.97 1.72 12.72
CA HIS A 238 -0.55 1.44 12.72
C HIS A 238 -0.14 0.54 11.54
N ALA A 239 -0.97 -0.43 11.15
CA ALA A 239 -0.75 -1.25 9.96
C ALA A 239 -0.74 -0.39 8.69
N TYR A 240 -1.72 0.50 8.53
CA TYR A 240 -1.80 1.45 7.42
C TYR A 240 -0.58 2.38 7.35
N LEU A 241 -0.14 2.92 8.50
CA LEU A 241 1.04 3.78 8.56
C LEU A 241 2.32 3.03 8.17
N ASN A 242 2.48 1.77 8.59
CA ASN A 242 3.63 0.96 8.14
C ASN A 242 3.58 0.69 6.63
N TYR A 243 2.38 0.52 6.04
CA TYR A 243 2.22 0.42 4.59
C TYR A 243 2.70 1.71 3.89
N GLU A 244 2.24 2.89 4.32
CA GLU A 244 2.68 4.18 3.75
C GLU A 244 4.19 4.44 3.96
N LEU A 245 4.76 3.93 5.05
CA LEU A 245 6.20 3.99 5.35
C LEU A 245 7.01 2.88 4.66
N ARG A 246 6.36 2.02 3.85
CA ARG A 246 6.95 0.89 3.11
C ARG A 246 7.57 -0.22 3.98
N ASP A 247 7.13 -0.35 5.23
CA ASP A 247 7.42 -1.52 6.08
C ASP A 247 6.29 -2.55 5.93
N PHE A 248 6.29 -3.25 4.79
CA PHE A 248 5.22 -4.16 4.42
C PHE A 248 5.15 -5.41 5.31
N ASP A 249 6.29 -5.89 5.80
CA ASP A 249 6.36 -7.03 6.73
C ASP A 249 5.62 -6.71 8.03
N GLN A 250 5.93 -5.55 8.63
CA GLN A 250 5.29 -5.11 9.86
C GLN A 250 3.82 -4.74 9.61
N SER A 251 3.50 -4.10 8.48
CA SER A 251 2.13 -3.79 8.09
C SER A 251 1.27 -5.05 7.97
N PHE A 252 1.73 -6.07 7.24
CA PHE A 252 1.01 -7.34 7.08
C PHE A 252 0.78 -8.04 8.41
N LYS A 253 1.80 -8.05 9.28
CA LYS A 253 1.69 -8.63 10.62
C LYS A 253 0.63 -7.92 11.46
N LEU A 254 0.60 -6.59 11.42
CA LEU A 254 -0.37 -5.78 12.16
C LEU A 254 -1.78 -5.94 11.61
N PHE A 255 -1.97 -5.92 10.28
CA PHE A 255 -3.26 -6.23 9.66
C PHE A 255 -3.72 -7.62 10.03
N SER A 256 -2.88 -8.64 9.88
CA SER A 256 -3.22 -10.03 10.25
C SER A 256 -3.66 -10.16 11.70
N LYS A 257 -2.99 -9.45 12.62
CA LYS A 257 -3.38 -9.38 14.02
C LYS A 257 -4.74 -8.71 14.19
N ALA A 258 -4.93 -7.53 13.62
CA ALA A 258 -6.18 -6.79 13.74
C ALA A 258 -7.37 -7.57 13.17
N LEU A 259 -7.21 -8.18 11.98
CA LEU A 259 -8.23 -9.01 11.34
C LEU A 259 -8.63 -10.21 12.20
N SER A 260 -7.75 -10.75 13.03
CA SER A 260 -8.11 -11.84 13.95
C SER A 260 -9.02 -11.41 15.12
N ASP A 261 -9.07 -10.10 15.40
CA ASP A 261 -9.93 -9.48 16.41
C ASP A 261 -11.23 -8.89 15.79
N LEU A 262 -11.33 -8.89 14.46
CA LEU A 262 -12.49 -8.36 13.72
C LEU A 262 -13.68 -9.33 13.66
N SER A 263 -14.87 -8.80 13.34
CA SER A 263 -16.06 -9.62 13.08
C SER A 263 -15.92 -10.35 11.74
N GLU A 264 -16.66 -11.45 11.54
CA GLU A 264 -16.62 -12.18 10.27
C GLU A 264 -17.00 -11.31 9.06
N GLU A 265 -17.93 -10.36 9.25
CA GLU A 265 -18.37 -9.42 8.21
C GLU A 265 -17.27 -8.43 7.84
N ASP A 266 -16.58 -7.85 8.83
CA ASP A 266 -15.48 -6.91 8.57
C ASP A 266 -14.28 -7.64 7.93
N VAL A 267 -13.95 -8.85 8.41
CA VAL A 267 -12.90 -9.67 7.80
C VAL A 267 -13.22 -9.99 6.34
N LYS A 268 -14.49 -10.23 6.01
CA LYS A 268 -14.93 -10.46 4.64
C LYS A 268 -14.65 -9.24 3.77
N GLY A 269 -14.91 -8.02 4.25
CA GLY A 269 -14.60 -6.78 3.51
C GLY A 269 -13.11 -6.67 3.13
N TYR A 270 -12.21 -7.01 4.05
CA TYR A 270 -10.76 -7.00 3.80
C TYR A 270 -10.26 -8.13 2.88
N ARG A 271 -10.95 -9.26 2.83
CA ARG A 271 -10.53 -10.42 2.03
C ARG A 271 -11.23 -10.49 0.67
N ASP A 272 -12.18 -9.59 0.42
CA ASP A 272 -12.96 -9.59 -0.80
C ASP A 272 -12.12 -9.16 -2.02
N ILE A 273 -11.78 -10.12 -2.87
CA ILE A 273 -11.03 -9.88 -4.10
C ILE A 273 -11.90 -9.41 -5.26
N THR A 274 -13.24 -9.48 -5.16
CA THR A 274 -14.15 -9.26 -6.30
C THR A 274 -13.97 -7.91 -6.97
N LEU A 275 -13.67 -6.87 -6.18
CA LEU A 275 -13.39 -5.52 -6.69
C LEU A 275 -12.13 -5.44 -7.55
N LEU A 276 -11.20 -6.38 -7.40
CA LEU A 276 -9.95 -6.45 -8.15
C LEU A 276 -10.06 -7.30 -9.43
N LEU A 277 -11.13 -8.10 -9.54
CA LEU A 277 -11.36 -9.00 -10.66
C LEU A 277 -12.00 -8.28 -11.86
N THR A 278 -11.71 -8.78 -13.06
CA THR A 278 -12.49 -8.46 -14.26
C THR A 278 -13.86 -9.14 -14.20
N ASN A 279 -14.84 -8.63 -14.94
CA ASN A 279 -16.16 -9.27 -15.04
C ASN A 279 -16.12 -10.74 -15.47
N GLN A 280 -15.17 -11.11 -16.34
CA GLN A 280 -14.98 -12.50 -16.71
C GLN A 280 -14.49 -13.33 -15.52
N GLN A 281 -13.47 -12.87 -14.81
CA GLN A 281 -12.93 -13.54 -13.62
C GLN A 281 -13.97 -13.63 -12.50
N ILE A 282 -14.83 -12.62 -12.31
CA ILE A 282 -15.93 -12.67 -11.33
C ILE A 282 -16.86 -13.84 -11.67
N ARG A 283 -17.32 -13.96 -12.91
CA ARG A 283 -18.20 -15.07 -13.33
C ARG A 283 -17.53 -16.44 -13.15
N GLU A 284 -16.23 -16.52 -13.44
CA GLU A 284 -15.45 -17.74 -13.23
C GLU A 284 -15.35 -18.07 -11.73
N TYR A 285 -15.00 -17.09 -10.89
CA TYR A 285 -14.85 -17.22 -9.45
C TYR A 285 -16.17 -17.58 -8.75
N GLU A 286 -17.28 -16.95 -9.13
CA GLU A 286 -18.62 -17.25 -8.60
C GLU A 286 -19.12 -18.65 -8.99
N ALA A 287 -18.70 -19.16 -10.15
CA ALA A 287 -19.02 -20.51 -10.60
C ALA A 287 -18.18 -21.60 -9.92
N LEU A 288 -17.09 -21.25 -9.23
CA LEU A 288 -16.26 -22.21 -8.51
C LEU A 288 -16.96 -22.73 -7.25
N PRO A 289 -16.80 -24.02 -6.92
CA PRO A 289 -17.21 -24.54 -5.63
C PRO A 289 -16.35 -23.92 -4.50
N GLU A 290 -16.91 -23.80 -3.29
CA GLU A 290 -16.27 -23.09 -2.17
C GLU A 290 -14.86 -23.60 -1.84
N ASN A 291 -14.60 -24.90 -1.99
CA ASN A 291 -13.29 -25.50 -1.75
C ASN A 291 -12.22 -25.14 -2.81
N ARG A 292 -12.61 -24.56 -3.95
CA ARG A 292 -11.71 -24.11 -5.02
C ARG A 292 -11.48 -22.60 -5.00
N LYS A 293 -12.33 -21.82 -4.33
CA LYS A 293 -12.17 -20.37 -4.23
C LYS A 293 -10.89 -19.96 -3.52
N ALA A 294 -10.55 -20.64 -2.42
CA ALA A 294 -9.29 -20.41 -1.71
C ALA A 294 -8.06 -20.62 -2.61
N GLN A 295 -8.07 -21.69 -3.43
CA GLN A 295 -7.00 -21.93 -4.39
C GLN A 295 -6.94 -20.83 -5.47
N PHE A 296 -8.09 -20.37 -5.97
CA PHE A 296 -8.15 -19.27 -6.93
C PHE A 296 -7.59 -17.97 -6.33
N GLU A 297 -7.93 -17.66 -5.08
CA GLU A 297 -7.40 -16.48 -4.35
C GLU A 297 -5.89 -16.57 -4.17
N ASP A 298 -5.36 -17.73 -3.76
CA ASP A 298 -3.92 -17.95 -3.61
C ASP A 298 -3.18 -17.74 -4.94
N GLU A 299 -3.69 -18.32 -6.03
CA GLU A 299 -3.14 -18.17 -7.39
C GLU A 299 -3.25 -16.72 -7.88
N PHE A 300 -4.38 -16.05 -7.61
CA PHE A 300 -4.62 -14.65 -7.96
C PHE A 300 -3.61 -13.73 -7.27
N TRP A 301 -3.45 -13.86 -5.96
CA TRP A 301 -2.50 -13.06 -5.20
C TRP A 301 -1.05 -13.35 -5.61
N ALA A 302 -0.68 -14.63 -5.76
CA ALA A 302 0.67 -15.01 -6.20
C ALA A 302 1.01 -14.42 -7.59
N GLY A 303 0.04 -14.34 -8.50
CA GLY A 303 0.20 -13.71 -9.80
C GLY A 303 0.40 -12.19 -9.74
N LEU A 304 -0.11 -11.54 -8.69
CA LEU A 304 0.00 -10.09 -8.48
C LEU A 304 1.21 -9.67 -7.64
N ASP A 305 1.89 -10.60 -6.97
CA ASP A 305 3.05 -10.31 -6.11
C ASP A 305 4.09 -9.48 -6.89
N PRO A 306 4.33 -8.21 -6.53
CA PRO A 306 5.24 -7.35 -7.27
C PRO A 306 6.71 -7.65 -6.95
N ASP A 307 7.02 -8.13 -5.75
CA ASP A 307 8.37 -8.36 -5.25
C ASP A 307 8.52 -9.74 -4.60
N LEU A 308 8.76 -10.75 -5.43
CA LEU A 308 8.99 -12.13 -5.00
C LEU A 308 10.21 -12.30 -4.07
N THR A 309 11.03 -11.25 -3.90
CA THR A 309 12.18 -11.24 -3.02
C THR A 309 11.87 -10.83 -1.57
N THR A 310 10.64 -10.41 -1.27
CA THR A 310 10.09 -10.32 0.10
C THR A 310 9.27 -11.56 0.45
N GLU A 311 9.03 -11.78 1.75
CA GLU A 311 8.16 -12.87 2.21
C GLU A 311 6.68 -12.53 2.09
N VAL A 312 6.35 -11.26 2.25
CA VAL A 312 4.99 -10.73 2.21
C VAL A 312 4.68 -10.22 0.82
N ASN A 313 3.55 -10.67 0.27
CA ASN A 313 3.03 -10.09 -0.96
C ASN A 313 2.47 -8.69 -0.69
N GLU A 314 3.17 -7.67 -1.18
CA GLU A 314 2.83 -6.28 -0.89
C GLU A 314 1.50 -5.83 -1.52
N LYS A 315 1.01 -6.53 -2.55
CA LYS A 315 -0.32 -6.25 -3.11
C LYS A 315 -1.46 -6.63 -2.18
N ILE A 316 -1.27 -7.65 -1.34
CA ILE A 316 -2.24 -7.98 -0.28
C ILE A 316 -2.27 -6.85 0.76
N VAL A 317 -1.10 -6.38 1.19
CA VAL A 317 -0.97 -5.30 2.16
C VAL A 317 -1.58 -4.00 1.63
N GLU A 318 -1.28 -3.66 0.37
CA GLU A 318 -1.89 -2.52 -0.32
C GLU A 318 -3.41 -2.64 -0.36
N HIS A 319 -3.96 -3.82 -0.68
CA HIS A 319 -5.40 -4.03 -0.69
C HIS A 319 -6.01 -3.79 0.69
N PHE A 320 -5.44 -4.36 1.75
CA PHE A 320 -5.90 -4.10 3.13
C PHE A 320 -5.81 -2.61 3.50
N ALA A 321 -4.73 -1.93 3.10
CA ALA A 321 -4.57 -0.50 3.31
C ALA A 321 -5.64 0.31 2.57
N ARG A 322 -5.99 -0.07 1.33
CA ARG A 322 -7.06 0.58 0.56
C ARG A 322 -8.44 0.36 1.18
N VAL A 323 -8.73 -0.84 1.67
CA VAL A 323 -9.99 -1.16 2.38
C VAL A 323 -10.08 -0.33 3.67
N TYR A 324 -9.01 -0.29 4.46
CA TYR A 324 -8.95 0.54 5.67
C TYR A 324 -9.15 2.03 5.36
N PHE A 325 -8.48 2.55 4.33
CA PHE A 325 -8.64 3.94 3.93
C PHE A 325 -10.06 4.24 3.45
N ALA A 326 -10.66 3.35 2.67
CA ALA A 326 -12.06 3.47 2.25
C ALA A 326 -13.01 3.51 3.45
N GLU A 327 -12.77 2.67 4.46
CA GLU A 327 -13.54 2.66 5.70
C GLU A 327 -13.39 3.97 6.50
N ILE A 328 -12.20 4.58 6.52
CA ILE A 328 -11.96 5.88 7.18
C ILE A 328 -12.62 7.04 6.42
N MET A 329 -12.61 7.00 5.09
CA MET A 329 -13.03 8.14 4.29
C MET A 329 -14.51 8.14 3.92
N PHE A 330 -15.13 6.95 3.77
CA PHE A 330 -16.44 6.85 3.11
C PHE A 330 -17.50 6.11 3.93
N ALA A 331 -17.15 5.47 5.05
CA ALA A 331 -18.13 4.75 5.85
C ALA A 331 -19.24 5.67 6.38
N ARG A 332 -20.47 5.15 6.48
CA ARG A 332 -21.61 5.82 7.09
C ARG A 332 -22.22 4.95 8.19
N PRO A 333 -21.68 5.03 9.41
CA PRO A 333 -22.13 4.20 10.53
C PRO A 333 -23.60 4.37 10.90
N GLU A 334 -24.18 5.57 10.75
CA GLU A 334 -25.60 5.84 11.03
C GLU A 334 -26.53 5.05 10.13
N ALA A 335 -26.07 4.72 8.93
CA ALA A 335 -26.79 3.96 7.92
C ALA A 335 -26.39 2.47 7.90
N ASP A 336 -25.50 2.01 8.78
CA ASP A 336 -24.93 0.66 8.78
C ASP A 336 -24.19 0.32 7.46
N VAL A 337 -23.58 1.32 6.80
CA VAL A 337 -22.90 1.17 5.51
C VAL A 337 -21.40 1.32 5.67
N HIS A 338 -20.64 0.31 5.25
CA HIS A 338 -19.18 0.38 5.26
C HIS A 338 -18.63 1.21 4.10
N GLY A 339 -17.44 1.76 4.29
CA GLY A 339 -16.78 2.59 3.29
C GLY A 339 -16.45 1.80 2.02
N TRP A 340 -16.14 0.51 2.13
CA TRP A 340 -15.92 -0.38 0.98
C TRP A 340 -17.21 -0.71 0.21
N GLU A 341 -18.39 -0.44 0.76
CA GLU A 341 -19.68 -0.61 0.07
C GLU A 341 -20.07 0.62 -0.76
N MET A 342 -19.53 1.78 -0.40
CA MET A 342 -19.73 3.04 -1.11
C MET A 342 -19.06 3.04 -2.48
N ASP A 343 -19.66 3.67 -3.49
CA ASP A 343 -19.10 3.73 -4.84
C ASP A 343 -17.69 4.34 -4.86
N GLN A 344 -17.46 5.37 -4.04
CA GLN A 344 -16.14 5.99 -3.85
C GLN A 344 -15.12 5.00 -3.28
N GLY A 345 -15.50 4.23 -2.27
CA GLY A 345 -14.63 3.23 -1.65
C GLY A 345 -14.35 2.05 -2.57
N ARG A 346 -15.35 1.57 -3.31
CA ARG A 346 -15.18 0.52 -4.33
C ARG A 346 -14.17 0.93 -5.39
N LEU A 347 -14.30 2.14 -5.92
CA LEU A 347 -13.37 2.69 -6.91
C LEU A 347 -11.97 2.94 -6.31
N TYR A 348 -11.89 3.42 -5.07
CA TYR A 348 -10.61 3.58 -4.38
C TYR A 348 -9.91 2.23 -4.13
N ILE A 349 -10.64 1.19 -3.73
CA ILE A 349 -10.08 -0.15 -3.54
C ILE A 349 -9.59 -0.71 -4.87
N ARG A 350 -10.38 -0.53 -5.94
CA ARG A 350 -10.04 -1.02 -7.28
C ARG A 350 -8.87 -0.28 -7.90
N TYR A 351 -8.86 1.05 -7.92
CA TYR A 351 -7.86 1.84 -8.67
C TYR A 351 -6.84 2.58 -7.81
N GLY A 352 -7.03 2.59 -6.50
CA GLY A 352 -6.20 3.36 -5.58
C GLY A 352 -6.61 4.84 -5.55
N PRO A 353 -5.74 5.72 -5.03
CA PRO A 353 -6.02 7.14 -4.94
C PRO A 353 -6.13 7.78 -6.33
N PRO A 354 -7.14 8.62 -6.58
CA PRO A 354 -7.24 9.36 -7.83
C PRO A 354 -6.12 10.41 -7.95
N ALA A 355 -5.81 10.83 -9.17
CA ALA A 355 -4.84 11.88 -9.44
C ALA A 355 -5.31 13.25 -8.92
N SER A 356 -6.63 13.49 -8.97
CA SER A 356 -7.28 14.61 -8.29
C SER A 356 -8.66 14.20 -7.78
N ALA A 357 -9.09 14.83 -6.68
CA ALA A 357 -10.41 14.70 -6.10
C ALA A 357 -10.88 16.07 -5.63
N GLU A 358 -11.94 16.60 -6.23
CA GLU A 358 -12.48 17.92 -5.95
C GLU A 358 -13.94 17.83 -5.54
N TRP A 359 -14.30 18.54 -4.47
CA TRP A 359 -15.68 18.61 -4.00
C TRP A 359 -16.31 19.95 -4.39
N HIS A 360 -17.54 19.90 -4.88
CA HIS A 360 -18.28 21.07 -5.32
C HIS A 360 -19.65 21.17 -4.62
N LEU A 361 -19.98 22.41 -4.23
CA LEU A 361 -21.33 22.77 -3.80
C LEU A 361 -22.32 22.73 -4.99
N PRO A 362 -23.63 22.63 -4.70
CA PRO A 362 -24.69 22.95 -5.65
C PRO A 362 -24.43 24.30 -6.33
N ASP A 363 -24.70 24.39 -7.64
CA ASP A 363 -24.71 25.69 -8.32
C ASP A 363 -26.03 26.40 -7.99
N ASP A 364 -25.96 27.65 -7.51
CA ASP A 364 -27.13 28.47 -7.21
C ASP A 364 -28.05 28.66 -8.44
N ASN A 365 -27.52 28.51 -9.66
CA ASN A 365 -28.27 28.64 -10.92
C ASN A 365 -28.88 27.34 -11.43
N ASP A 366 -28.51 26.19 -10.86
CA ASP A 366 -29.09 24.89 -11.22
C ASP A 366 -29.43 24.08 -9.95
N PRO A 367 -30.66 24.23 -9.43
CA PRO A 367 -31.10 23.53 -8.22
C PRO A 367 -31.16 22.00 -8.37
N MET A 368 -30.92 21.45 -9.57
CA MET A 368 -30.81 20.00 -9.78
C MET A 368 -29.38 19.47 -9.51
N LEU A 369 -28.37 20.35 -9.44
CA LEU A 369 -27.02 19.95 -9.04
C LEU A 369 -26.93 19.81 -7.53
N ASN A 370 -26.84 18.57 -7.04
CA ASN A 370 -26.51 18.28 -5.65
C ASN A 370 -25.01 18.48 -5.38
N CYS A 371 -24.61 18.45 -4.10
CA CYS A 371 -23.18 18.34 -3.74
C CYS A 371 -22.54 17.17 -4.50
N ARG A 372 -21.34 17.37 -5.03
CA ARG A 372 -20.66 16.36 -5.84
C ARG A 372 -19.17 16.27 -5.59
N TRP A 373 -18.63 15.07 -5.79
CA TRP A 373 -17.20 14.83 -5.93
C TRP A 373 -16.86 14.60 -7.41
N ASN A 374 -15.81 15.23 -7.91
CA ASN A 374 -15.20 14.93 -9.21
C ASN A 374 -13.82 14.33 -8.97
N TRP A 375 -13.61 13.09 -9.42
CA TRP A 375 -12.34 12.37 -9.33
C TRP A 375 -11.74 12.14 -10.71
N VAL A 376 -10.43 12.29 -10.84
CA VAL A 376 -9.71 12.05 -12.09
C VAL A 376 -8.71 10.92 -11.93
N TYR A 377 -8.79 9.92 -12.81
CA TYR A 377 -7.82 8.85 -12.96
C TYR A 377 -7.13 8.93 -14.34
N PHE A 378 -5.95 8.32 -14.48
CA PHE A 378 -5.26 8.21 -15.77
C PHE A 378 -5.14 6.76 -16.19
N PHE A 379 -5.65 6.43 -17.38
CA PHE A 379 -5.53 5.11 -18.00
C PHE A 379 -4.90 5.27 -19.39
N ASP A 380 -3.77 4.61 -19.62
CA ASP A 380 -2.98 4.76 -20.86
C ASP A 380 -2.70 6.23 -21.24
N GLY A 381 -2.43 7.06 -20.23
CA GLY A 381 -2.18 8.50 -20.38
C GLY A 381 -3.42 9.35 -20.68
N ARG A 382 -4.62 8.76 -20.68
CA ARG A 382 -5.89 9.48 -20.88
C ARG A 382 -6.57 9.74 -19.54
N PRO A 383 -6.98 10.98 -19.24
CA PRO A 383 -7.76 11.27 -18.05
C PRO A 383 -9.17 10.69 -18.19
N VAL A 384 -9.67 10.09 -17.12
CA VAL A 384 -11.06 9.67 -16.96
C VAL A 384 -11.63 10.36 -15.73
N GLU A 385 -12.68 11.14 -15.94
CA GLU A 385 -13.38 11.90 -14.90
C GLU A 385 -14.60 11.11 -14.42
N LEU A 386 -14.75 11.02 -13.09
CA LEU A 386 -15.83 10.31 -12.42
C LEU A 386 -16.53 11.26 -11.44
N GLU A 387 -17.84 11.37 -11.60
CA GLU A 387 -18.67 12.24 -10.77
C GLU A 387 -19.49 11.40 -9.78
N PHE A 388 -19.43 11.78 -8.49
CA PHE A 388 -20.28 11.20 -7.46
C PHE A 388 -21.26 12.25 -6.97
N LEU A 389 -22.55 11.95 -7.08
CA LEU A 389 -23.64 12.85 -6.71
C LEU A 389 -24.22 12.47 -5.37
N ASN A 390 -24.50 13.44 -4.52
CA ASN A 390 -25.27 13.21 -3.30
C ASN A 390 -26.78 13.21 -3.63
N ILE A 391 -27.34 12.05 -4.02
CA ILE A 391 -28.68 11.96 -4.64
C ILE A 391 -29.84 12.08 -3.64
N PHE A 392 -29.59 11.91 -2.33
CA PHE A 392 -30.66 11.81 -1.32
C PHE A 392 -30.44 12.63 -0.03
N GLY A 393 -29.39 13.46 0.02
CA GLY A 393 -28.94 14.06 1.27
C GLY A 393 -28.25 13.04 2.18
N GLY A 394 -27.74 13.49 3.35
CA GLY A 394 -27.08 12.62 4.34
C GLY A 394 -25.78 11.99 3.83
N ASP A 395 -25.01 12.77 3.07
CA ASP A 395 -23.73 12.41 2.45
C ASP A 395 -23.70 11.18 1.53
N ASN A 396 -24.89 10.71 1.14
CA ASN A 396 -25.38 9.98 -0.05
C ASN A 396 -24.62 9.80 -1.38
N TYR A 397 -23.29 9.90 -1.48
CA TYR A 397 -22.60 9.92 -2.78
C TYR A 397 -22.69 8.60 -3.55
N GLN A 398 -23.28 8.67 -4.75
CA GLN A 398 -23.37 7.57 -5.72
C GLN A 398 -22.74 7.99 -7.04
N LEU A 399 -22.11 7.04 -7.74
CA LEU A 399 -21.54 7.30 -9.06
C LEU A 399 -22.66 7.74 -10.02
N ALA A 400 -22.47 8.87 -10.68
CA ALA A 400 -23.49 9.45 -11.55
C ALA A 400 -23.78 8.52 -12.74
N PRO A 401 -25.04 8.09 -12.96
CA PRO A 401 -25.41 7.25 -14.10
C PRO A 401 -25.36 7.99 -15.45
N MET A 402 -25.30 9.33 -15.41
CA MET A 402 -25.09 10.20 -16.58
C MET A 402 -23.87 11.08 -16.31
N ASN A 403 -22.75 10.75 -16.93
CA ASN A 403 -21.67 11.71 -17.16
C ASN A 403 -22.26 12.85 -18.00
N TYR A 404 -22.71 13.95 -17.37
CA TYR A 404 -23.20 15.13 -18.08
C TYR A 404 -22.00 15.85 -18.74
N GLY A 405 -21.48 15.24 -19.82
CA GLY A 405 -20.39 15.80 -20.63
C GLY A 405 -19.32 14.82 -21.13
N GLY A 406 -19.28 13.58 -20.62
CA GLY A 406 -18.25 12.58 -20.97
C GLY A 406 -18.81 11.31 -21.65
N ASP A 407 -17.97 10.58 -22.39
CA ASP A 407 -18.31 9.30 -23.01
C ASP A 407 -18.71 8.27 -21.93
N VAL A 408 -20.01 8.10 -21.69
CA VAL A 408 -20.64 7.17 -20.72
C VAL A 408 -20.05 5.76 -20.79
N LYS A 409 -19.65 5.34 -22.00
CA LYS A 409 -19.04 4.04 -22.25
C LYS A 409 -17.68 3.87 -21.54
N ILE A 410 -16.88 4.93 -21.39
CA ILE A 410 -15.56 4.86 -20.76
C ILE A 410 -15.67 4.68 -19.24
N ALA A 411 -16.67 5.27 -18.59
CA ALA A 411 -16.92 5.07 -17.17
C ALA A 411 -17.42 3.64 -16.87
N ASP A 412 -18.34 3.13 -17.70
CA ASP A 412 -18.80 1.73 -17.59
C ASP A 412 -17.67 0.73 -17.89
N ASP A 413 -16.92 0.92 -18.97
CA ASP A 413 -15.79 0.06 -19.34
C ASP A 413 -14.70 0.11 -18.25
N LEU A 414 -14.50 1.28 -17.62
CA LEU A 414 -13.59 1.41 -16.48
C LEU A 414 -14.05 0.55 -15.31
N VAL A 415 -15.25 0.80 -14.78
CA VAL A 415 -15.77 0.08 -13.60
C VAL A 415 -15.80 -1.44 -13.83
N ASN A 416 -16.06 -1.89 -15.06
CA ASN A 416 -16.46 -3.26 -15.35
C ASN A 416 -15.40 -4.10 -16.10
N GLU A 417 -14.62 -3.50 -16.99
CA GLU A 417 -13.76 -4.24 -17.93
C GLU A 417 -12.27 -4.03 -17.69
N ILE A 418 -11.84 -2.84 -17.26
CA ILE A 418 -10.42 -2.53 -17.07
C ILE A 418 -9.92 -3.15 -15.75
N PRO A 419 -8.98 -4.11 -15.78
CA PRO A 419 -8.40 -4.67 -14.57
C PRO A 419 -7.57 -3.62 -13.83
N ASN A 420 -7.42 -3.78 -12.52
CA ASN A 420 -6.44 -3.03 -11.74
C ASN A 420 -5.03 -3.53 -12.10
N VAL A 421 -4.38 -2.95 -13.10
CA VAL A 421 -3.09 -3.47 -13.61
C VAL A 421 -1.86 -2.76 -13.02
N ILE A 422 -1.95 -1.54 -12.46
CA ILE A 422 -0.75 -0.72 -12.14
C ILE A 422 -1.06 0.21 -10.93
N THR A 423 -0.21 0.49 -9.93
CA THR A 423 1.27 0.58 -9.81
C THR A 423 1.72 0.05 -8.42
N PHE A 424 2.75 -0.78 -8.32
CA PHE A 424 3.52 -0.93 -7.06
C PHE A 424 4.69 0.08 -6.98
N THR A 425 4.99 0.76 -8.08
CA THR A 425 6.13 1.68 -8.19
C THR A 425 5.79 2.85 -9.10
N ASP A 426 5.88 4.08 -8.59
CA ASP A 426 6.05 5.28 -9.43
C ASP A 426 7.37 5.11 -10.20
N ASP A 427 7.32 5.17 -11.54
CA ASP A 427 8.49 5.00 -12.41
C ASP A 427 9.66 5.92 -12.03
N LYS A 428 9.36 7.08 -11.41
CA LYS A 428 10.36 8.04 -10.93
C LYS A 428 11.21 7.51 -9.77
N ASN A 429 10.73 6.51 -9.05
CA ASN A 429 11.39 5.96 -7.86
C ASN A 429 12.14 4.66 -8.13
N LEU A 430 12.22 4.23 -9.40
CA LEU A 430 12.94 3.03 -9.79
C LEU A 430 14.47 3.24 -9.77
N ILE A 431 15.21 2.21 -9.39
CA ILE A 431 16.67 2.12 -9.51
C ILE A 431 16.99 1.29 -10.76
N ASN A 432 17.44 1.94 -11.83
CA ASN A 432 17.74 1.25 -13.08
C ASN A 432 19.09 0.54 -13.01
N SER A 433 19.13 -0.74 -13.35
CA SER A 433 20.31 -1.59 -13.23
C SER A 433 20.36 -2.59 -14.38
N ILE A 434 21.58 -3.00 -14.72
CA ILE A 434 21.86 -3.95 -15.77
C ILE A 434 22.36 -5.24 -15.13
N PHE A 435 21.87 -6.38 -15.65
CA PHE A 435 22.15 -7.69 -15.07
C PHE A 435 22.88 -8.57 -16.07
N SER A 436 23.89 -9.26 -15.57
CA SER A 436 24.51 -10.41 -16.23
C SER A 436 24.47 -11.59 -15.27
N HIS A 437 24.57 -12.81 -15.77
CA HIS A 437 24.50 -14.00 -14.94
C HIS A 437 25.50 -15.06 -15.41
N PHE A 438 25.88 -15.93 -14.49
CA PHE A 438 26.69 -17.10 -14.79
C PHE A 438 26.22 -18.33 -14.03
N ILE A 439 25.92 -19.39 -14.77
CA ILE A 439 25.49 -20.67 -14.21
C ILE A 439 26.62 -21.66 -14.38
N TYR A 440 27.10 -22.26 -13.28
CA TYR A 440 28.28 -23.11 -13.29
C TYR A 440 28.20 -24.24 -12.28
N LYS A 441 29.05 -25.26 -12.49
CA LYS A 441 29.16 -26.43 -11.62
C LYS A 441 30.17 -26.17 -10.49
N ARG A 442 29.80 -26.52 -9.26
CA ARG A 442 30.73 -26.56 -8.13
C ARG A 442 31.48 -27.89 -8.04
N PRO A 443 32.63 -27.95 -7.32
CA PRO A 443 33.37 -29.20 -7.12
C PRO A 443 32.52 -30.35 -6.56
N GLU A 444 31.51 -30.04 -5.73
CA GLU A 444 30.59 -31.01 -5.13
C GLU A 444 29.46 -31.45 -6.08
N GLY A 445 29.42 -30.91 -7.31
CA GLY A 445 28.44 -31.22 -8.34
C GLY A 445 27.17 -30.37 -8.32
N GLU A 446 27.04 -29.46 -7.35
CA GLU A 446 25.89 -28.55 -7.24
C GLU A 446 25.90 -27.46 -8.31
N SER A 447 24.71 -27.02 -8.72
CA SER A 447 24.52 -25.88 -9.61
C SER A 447 24.55 -24.56 -8.85
N MET A 448 25.36 -23.63 -9.35
CA MET A 448 25.50 -22.29 -8.82
C MET A 448 25.05 -21.26 -9.86
N LEU A 449 24.41 -20.21 -9.38
CA LEU A 449 24.12 -18.99 -10.12
C LEU A 449 24.87 -17.82 -9.48
N ASP A 450 25.75 -17.17 -10.24
CA ASP A 450 26.26 -15.85 -9.91
C ASP A 450 25.44 -14.81 -10.69
N LEU A 451 24.77 -13.89 -9.99
CA LEU A 451 24.12 -12.73 -10.57
C LEU A 451 25.03 -11.52 -10.40
N PHE A 452 25.40 -10.89 -11.51
CA PHE A 452 26.17 -9.65 -11.53
C PHE A 452 25.21 -8.48 -11.78
N VAL A 453 25.23 -7.51 -10.89
CA VAL A 453 24.41 -6.29 -10.98
C VAL A 453 25.34 -5.11 -11.22
N ALA A 454 25.03 -4.33 -12.25
CA ALA A 454 25.69 -3.06 -12.54
C ALA A 454 24.65 -1.94 -12.46
N THR A 455 24.81 -1.04 -11.49
CA THR A 455 23.92 0.09 -11.28
C THR A 455 24.69 1.39 -11.52
N PRO A 456 24.31 2.23 -12.50
CA PRO A 456 24.96 3.53 -12.68
C PRO A 456 24.92 4.35 -11.39
N TYR A 457 25.99 5.06 -11.06
CA TYR A 457 26.09 5.76 -9.76
C TYR A 457 25.04 6.86 -9.61
N ASP A 458 24.62 7.50 -10.70
CA ASP A 458 23.61 8.56 -10.71
C ASP A 458 22.19 8.07 -10.37
N GLN A 459 21.98 6.75 -10.34
CA GLN A 459 20.71 6.16 -9.94
C GLN A 459 20.48 6.19 -8.44
N PHE A 460 21.52 6.34 -7.61
CA PHE A 460 21.41 6.34 -6.15
C PHE A 460 21.24 7.75 -5.58
N VAL A 461 20.62 7.84 -4.39
CA VAL A 461 20.55 9.09 -3.62
C VAL A 461 21.62 9.05 -2.54
N TYR A 462 22.50 10.06 -2.49
CA TYR A 462 23.63 10.06 -1.55
C TYR A 462 23.47 11.11 -0.46
N GLU A 463 23.94 10.76 0.73
CA GLU A 463 24.15 11.68 1.83
C GLU A 463 25.57 12.27 1.73
N PRO A 464 25.72 13.61 1.82
CA PRO A 464 27.02 14.24 1.80
C PRO A 464 27.75 14.00 3.13
N VAL A 465 28.97 13.49 3.05
CA VAL A 465 29.90 13.36 4.18
C VAL A 465 31.17 14.11 3.79
N GLU A 466 31.92 14.69 4.72
CA GLU A 466 33.07 15.56 4.40
C GLU A 466 34.02 14.94 3.36
N GLY A 467 34.06 15.50 2.14
CA GLY A 467 34.86 15.01 1.00
C GLY A 467 34.27 13.85 0.20
N HIS A 468 33.14 13.27 0.61
CA HIS A 468 32.55 12.05 0.07
C HIS A 468 31.02 12.13 -0.07
N ALA A 469 30.46 11.17 -0.80
CA ALA A 469 29.03 10.91 -0.89
C ALA A 469 28.80 9.45 -0.50
N VAL A 470 27.86 9.19 0.40
CA VAL A 470 27.61 7.85 0.96
C VAL A 470 26.15 7.45 0.76
N CYS A 471 25.91 6.20 0.40
CA CYS A 471 24.58 5.61 0.46
C CYS A 471 24.65 4.13 0.89
N SER A 472 23.51 3.60 1.34
CA SER A 472 23.35 2.18 1.66
C SER A 472 22.34 1.57 0.71
N VAL A 473 22.71 0.45 0.10
CA VAL A 473 21.89 -0.26 -0.89
C VAL A 473 21.72 -1.70 -0.45
N GLN A 474 20.50 -2.19 -0.52
CA GLN A 474 20.17 -3.59 -0.29
C GLN A 474 19.86 -4.25 -1.63
N TYR A 475 20.51 -5.38 -1.89
CA TYR A 475 20.19 -6.24 -3.01
C TYR A 475 19.47 -7.47 -2.48
N ARG A 476 18.30 -7.79 -3.03
CA ARG A 476 17.49 -8.96 -2.67
C ARG A 476 17.28 -9.83 -3.89
N THR A 477 17.24 -11.14 -3.70
CA THR A 477 17.07 -12.12 -4.78
C THR A 477 16.16 -13.25 -4.32
N ALA A 478 15.39 -13.78 -5.26
CA ALA A 478 14.61 -14.99 -5.09
C ALA A 478 14.75 -15.89 -6.31
N ILE A 479 14.85 -17.19 -6.06
CA ILE A 479 14.80 -18.24 -7.09
C ILE A 479 13.49 -19.01 -6.92
N MET A 480 12.85 -19.33 -8.03
CA MET A 480 11.60 -20.07 -8.06
C MET A 480 11.73 -21.32 -8.92
N ASP A 481 10.86 -22.29 -8.67
CA ASP A 481 10.67 -23.42 -9.57
C ASP A 481 9.62 -23.11 -10.66
N LEU A 482 9.35 -24.10 -11.51
CA LEU A 482 8.34 -24.02 -12.57
C LEU A 482 6.90 -23.93 -12.04
N GLU A 483 6.67 -24.32 -10.79
CA GLU A 483 5.36 -24.34 -10.14
C GLU A 483 5.09 -23.03 -9.37
N GLY A 484 6.07 -22.12 -9.33
CA GLY A 484 5.98 -20.82 -8.64
C GLY A 484 6.41 -20.86 -7.18
N THR A 485 6.94 -21.99 -6.69
CA THR A 485 7.42 -22.11 -5.32
C THR A 485 8.76 -21.41 -5.16
N ILE A 486 8.89 -20.57 -4.14
CA ILE A 486 10.17 -19.93 -3.80
C ILE A 486 11.13 -20.97 -3.19
N LEU A 487 12.26 -21.19 -3.84
CA LEU A 487 13.29 -22.17 -3.44
C LEU A 487 14.31 -21.56 -2.47
N GLU A 488 14.75 -20.33 -2.74
CA GLU A 488 15.71 -19.61 -1.90
C GLU A 488 15.50 -18.10 -2.05
N ARG A 489 15.59 -17.36 -0.93
CA ARG A 489 15.77 -15.90 -0.92
C ARG A 489 17.12 -15.54 -0.33
N LYS A 490 17.80 -14.55 -0.90
CA LYS A 490 19.02 -13.97 -0.34
C LYS A 490 18.99 -12.46 -0.38
N SER A 491 19.60 -11.85 0.63
CA SER A 491 19.84 -10.41 0.66
C SER A 491 21.28 -10.09 0.99
N SER A 492 21.81 -9.02 0.42
CA SER A 492 23.12 -8.45 0.76
C SER A 492 23.04 -6.94 0.83
N ASN A 493 23.67 -6.36 1.85
CA ASN A 493 23.78 -4.91 1.99
C ASN A 493 25.16 -4.44 1.55
N GLN A 494 25.21 -3.30 0.87
CA GLN A 494 26.44 -2.65 0.45
C GLN A 494 26.39 -1.17 0.85
N GLN A 495 27.45 -0.71 1.50
CA GLN A 495 27.69 0.71 1.71
C GLN A 495 28.56 1.23 0.56
N ILE A 496 28.08 2.22 -0.18
CA ILE A 496 28.79 2.85 -1.29
C ILE A 496 29.38 4.15 -0.78
N VAL A 497 30.70 4.33 -0.95
CA VAL A 497 31.42 5.57 -0.63
C VAL A 497 32.13 6.03 -1.89
N ILE A 498 31.79 7.22 -2.37
CA ILE A 498 32.26 7.74 -3.67
C ILE A 498 32.55 9.23 -3.59
N SER A 499 33.30 9.76 -4.57
CA SER A 499 33.47 11.21 -4.70
C SER A 499 32.17 11.88 -5.19
N PRO A 500 31.86 13.11 -4.75
CA PRO A 500 30.67 13.83 -5.21
C PRO A 500 30.59 14.00 -6.74
N THR A 501 31.74 14.13 -7.42
CA THR A 501 31.78 14.25 -8.89
C THR A 501 31.38 12.96 -9.59
N LEU A 502 31.89 11.80 -9.14
CA LEU A 502 31.55 10.51 -9.75
C LEU A 502 30.13 10.05 -9.41
N SER A 503 29.60 10.45 -8.24
CA SER A 503 28.24 10.11 -7.81
C SER A 503 27.14 10.54 -8.80
N LYS A 504 27.43 11.50 -9.68
CA LYS A 504 26.49 12.06 -10.66
C LYS A 504 26.78 11.62 -12.10
N ASN A 505 27.70 10.67 -12.30
CA ASN A 505 28.12 10.26 -13.63
C ASN A 505 27.43 8.94 -14.05
N PRO A 506 26.59 8.93 -15.10
CA PRO A 506 25.89 7.74 -15.57
C PRO A 506 26.81 6.71 -16.24
N ASP A 507 28.02 7.11 -16.65
CA ASP A 507 28.96 6.23 -17.34
C ASP A 507 29.72 5.31 -16.38
N PHE A 508 29.62 5.55 -15.08
CA PHE A 508 30.27 4.76 -14.03
C PHE A 508 29.24 4.00 -13.20
N TYR A 509 29.60 2.77 -12.82
CA TYR A 509 28.69 1.82 -12.20
C TYR A 509 29.21 1.37 -10.84
N ASN A 510 28.28 1.22 -9.88
CA ASN A 510 28.48 0.32 -8.75
C ASN A 510 28.24 -1.12 -9.20
N PHE A 511 29.05 -2.05 -8.69
CA PHE A 511 28.90 -3.46 -8.99
C PHE A 511 28.60 -4.27 -7.74
N ALA A 512 27.63 -5.17 -7.84
CA ALA A 512 27.33 -6.17 -6.82
C ALA A 512 27.31 -7.57 -7.44
N THR A 513 27.57 -8.58 -6.62
CA THR A 513 27.50 -9.98 -7.05
C THR A 513 26.82 -10.81 -5.97
N ILE A 514 25.85 -11.61 -6.40
CA ILE A 514 25.04 -12.45 -5.52
C ILE A 514 25.15 -13.88 -6.03
N SER A 515 25.71 -14.75 -5.21
CA SER A 515 25.89 -16.17 -5.53
C SER A 515 24.84 -17.01 -4.80
N MET A 516 24.09 -17.80 -5.57
CA MET A 516 23.00 -18.63 -5.07
C MET A 516 23.25 -20.10 -5.43
N LYS A 517 22.91 -20.99 -4.50
CA LYS A 517 22.82 -22.41 -4.82
C LYS A 517 21.45 -22.60 -5.43
N SER A 518 21.34 -23.34 -6.52
CA SER A 518 20.03 -23.56 -7.10
C SER A 518 19.79 -25.03 -7.43
N PRO A 519 18.60 -25.57 -7.11
CA PRO A 519 18.18 -26.85 -7.62
C PRO A 519 18.20 -26.87 -9.16
N PRO A 520 18.49 -28.03 -9.77
CA PRO A 520 18.19 -28.28 -11.17
C PRO A 520 16.73 -27.96 -11.51
N ASP A 521 16.48 -27.52 -12.74
CA ASP A 521 15.15 -27.23 -13.29
C ASP A 521 14.37 -26.09 -12.61
N SER A 522 15.02 -25.28 -11.76
CA SER A 522 14.47 -24.00 -11.32
C SER A 522 14.30 -23.04 -12.51
N LEU A 523 13.17 -22.32 -12.55
CA LEU A 523 12.84 -21.33 -13.57
C LEU A 523 12.42 -20.02 -12.90
N ASN A 524 12.96 -18.92 -13.41
CA ASN A 524 12.69 -17.55 -13.00
C ASN A 524 13.48 -17.08 -11.78
N ILE A 525 14.14 -15.94 -11.96
CA ILE A 525 14.82 -15.21 -10.90
C ILE A 525 14.14 -13.85 -10.72
N ALA A 526 13.98 -13.45 -9.47
CA ALA A 526 13.66 -12.08 -9.11
C ALA A 526 14.88 -11.44 -8.44
N CYS A 527 15.18 -10.20 -8.79
CA CYS A 527 16.21 -9.40 -8.14
C CYS A 527 15.68 -8.00 -7.84
N ALA A 528 15.71 -7.59 -6.59
CA ALA A 528 15.38 -6.24 -6.17
C ALA A 528 16.63 -5.46 -5.78
N ILE A 529 16.68 -4.18 -6.15
CA ILE A 529 17.65 -3.20 -5.65
C ILE A 529 16.85 -2.15 -4.89
N GLU A 530 17.18 -1.96 -3.63
CA GLU A 530 16.43 -1.10 -2.73
C GLU A 530 17.35 -0.13 -1.99
N GLN A 531 16.90 1.12 -1.91
CA GLN A 531 17.46 2.14 -1.05
C GLN A 531 16.37 2.62 -0.09
N LYS A 532 16.34 2.01 1.11
CA LYS A 532 15.34 2.29 2.15
C LYS A 532 15.27 3.77 2.55
N SER A 533 16.43 4.42 2.71
CA SER A 533 16.50 5.83 3.11
C SER A 533 15.85 6.80 2.10
N ALA A 534 15.76 6.38 0.83
CA ALA A 534 15.13 7.16 -0.23
C ALA A 534 13.77 6.59 -0.66
N GLN A 535 13.29 5.50 -0.03
CA GLN A 535 12.08 4.76 -0.42
C GLN A 535 12.05 4.34 -1.90
N ARG A 536 13.22 4.02 -2.46
CA ARG A 536 13.37 3.62 -3.88
C ARG A 536 13.65 2.13 -3.99
N VAL A 537 12.95 1.45 -4.89
CA VAL A 537 13.16 0.03 -5.19
C VAL A 537 12.84 -0.25 -6.66
N ASN A 538 13.55 -1.20 -7.26
CA ASN A 538 13.17 -1.77 -8.54
C ASN A 538 13.38 -3.28 -8.51
N VAL A 539 12.39 -4.05 -8.99
CA VAL A 539 12.38 -5.51 -9.01
C VAL A 539 12.41 -6.00 -10.45
N TYR A 540 13.44 -6.80 -10.75
CA TYR A 540 13.64 -7.40 -12.06
C TYR A 540 13.28 -8.86 -12.00
N LYS A 541 12.32 -9.28 -12.83
CA LYS A 541 11.94 -10.69 -12.99
C LYS A 541 12.36 -11.18 -14.37
N ARG A 542 13.07 -12.30 -14.44
CA ARG A 542 13.47 -12.91 -15.72
C ARG A 542 13.42 -14.42 -15.69
N PRO A 543 12.89 -15.08 -16.74
CA PRO A 543 13.04 -16.51 -16.89
C PRO A 543 14.50 -16.86 -17.09
N LEU A 544 15.04 -17.67 -16.19
CA LEU A 544 16.39 -18.18 -16.26
C LEU A 544 16.36 -19.67 -15.93
N ARG A 545 16.76 -20.51 -16.89
CA ARG A 545 16.85 -21.94 -16.70
C ARG A 545 18.17 -22.30 -16.06
N ILE A 546 18.13 -23.00 -14.93
CA ILE A 546 19.33 -23.51 -14.26
C ILE A 546 19.58 -24.95 -14.69
N TYR A 547 20.83 -25.22 -15.06
CA TYR A 547 21.25 -26.52 -15.56
C TYR A 547 21.44 -27.52 -14.42
N ASP A 548 21.03 -28.77 -14.62
CA ASP A 548 21.45 -29.87 -13.75
C ASP A 548 22.92 -30.21 -14.02
N PHE A 549 23.72 -30.26 -12.97
CA PHE A 549 25.12 -30.69 -13.02
C PHE A 549 25.40 -31.98 -12.23
N LYS A 550 24.36 -32.55 -11.61
CA LYS A 550 24.42 -33.81 -10.84
C LYS A 550 24.09 -35.04 -11.69
N ASP A 551 23.45 -34.88 -12.86
CA ASP A 551 23.21 -35.99 -13.77
C ASP A 551 24.51 -36.63 -14.28
N SER A 552 24.44 -37.90 -14.67
CA SER A 552 25.51 -38.68 -15.25
C SER A 552 25.84 -38.21 -16.68
N GLY A 553 26.81 -37.31 -16.80
CA GLY A 553 27.25 -36.81 -18.10
C GLY A 553 28.39 -35.81 -18.02
N PHE A 554 28.80 -35.31 -19.19
CA PHE A 554 29.63 -34.12 -19.30
C PHE A 554 28.73 -32.89 -19.29
N HIS A 555 29.24 -31.77 -18.77
CA HIS A 555 28.45 -30.57 -18.54
C HIS A 555 29.14 -29.31 -19.09
N MET A 556 28.36 -28.25 -19.25
CA MET A 556 28.85 -26.93 -19.68
C MET A 556 28.12 -25.81 -18.93
N SER A 557 28.86 -24.80 -18.51
CA SER A 557 28.33 -23.59 -17.88
C SER A 557 27.42 -22.79 -18.83
N SER A 558 26.82 -21.69 -18.36
CA SER A 558 26.34 -20.65 -19.28
C SER A 558 27.53 -19.94 -19.94
N LEU A 559 27.25 -18.99 -20.84
CA LEU A 559 28.27 -18.15 -21.45
C LEU A 559 28.31 -16.79 -20.75
N ILE A 560 29.51 -16.25 -20.54
CA ILE A 560 29.69 -14.83 -20.22
C ILE A 560 30.29 -14.16 -21.46
N LEU A 561 29.60 -13.13 -21.95
CA LEU A 561 30.20 -12.16 -22.84
C LEU A 561 30.94 -11.14 -21.98
N ALA A 562 32.26 -11.11 -22.09
CA ALA A 562 33.12 -10.26 -21.28
C ALA A 562 33.54 -9.02 -22.06
N SER A 563 33.66 -7.91 -21.35
CA SER A 563 34.30 -6.69 -21.85
C SER A 563 35.82 -6.79 -21.70
N LYS A 564 36.29 -7.46 -20.64
CA LYS A 564 37.72 -7.58 -20.35
C LYS A 564 38.05 -8.84 -19.54
N VAL A 565 39.26 -9.36 -19.79
CA VAL A 565 39.89 -10.42 -18.99
C VAL A 565 41.23 -9.91 -18.49
N ASP A 566 41.40 -9.86 -17.18
CA ASP A 566 42.62 -9.46 -16.49
C ASP A 566 43.14 -10.58 -15.58
N LYS A 567 44.33 -10.38 -14.99
CA LYS A 567 44.81 -11.26 -13.92
C LYS A 567 43.89 -11.13 -12.70
N LYS A 568 43.74 -12.24 -11.96
CA LYS A 568 43.02 -12.27 -10.70
C LYS A 568 43.50 -11.15 -9.76
N GLU A 569 42.55 -10.46 -9.14
CA GLU A 569 42.79 -9.36 -8.21
C GLU A 569 42.37 -9.74 -6.79
N LYS A 570 42.92 -9.14 -5.74
CA LYS A 570 42.46 -9.42 -4.38
C LYS A 570 41.06 -8.84 -4.17
N ASN A 571 40.14 -9.64 -3.62
CA ASN A 571 38.77 -9.24 -3.25
C ASN A 571 37.88 -8.71 -4.40
N SER A 572 38.22 -8.97 -5.66
CA SER A 572 37.36 -8.61 -6.78
C SER A 572 36.17 -9.58 -6.89
N PRO A 573 34.92 -9.08 -7.01
CA PRO A 573 33.73 -9.93 -7.23
C PRO A 573 33.74 -10.59 -8.62
N PHE A 574 34.56 -10.08 -9.54
CA PHE A 574 34.75 -10.59 -10.89
C PHE A 574 35.82 -11.66 -11.01
N ASN A 575 36.39 -12.11 -9.89
CA ASN A 575 37.38 -13.18 -9.94
C ASN A 575 36.73 -14.51 -10.28
N ARG A 576 37.26 -15.16 -11.30
CA ARG A 576 36.84 -16.50 -11.72
C ARG A 576 38.08 -17.37 -11.89
N ARG A 577 38.17 -18.45 -11.08
CA ARG A 577 39.34 -19.33 -11.02
C ARG A 577 40.64 -18.54 -10.79
N ASP A 578 41.48 -18.41 -11.82
CA ASP A 578 42.78 -17.76 -11.89
C ASP A 578 42.78 -16.42 -12.66
N ILE A 579 41.61 -15.98 -13.15
CA ILE A 579 41.44 -14.73 -13.90
C ILE A 579 40.44 -13.78 -13.22
N LYS A 580 40.45 -12.51 -13.62
CA LYS A 580 39.39 -11.54 -13.36
C LYS A 580 38.61 -11.34 -14.68
N LEU A 581 37.33 -11.66 -14.66
CA LEU A 581 36.45 -11.64 -15.83
C LEU A 581 35.37 -10.58 -15.63
N ILE A 582 35.48 -9.44 -16.32
CA ILE A 582 34.48 -8.37 -16.23
C ILE A 582 33.43 -8.61 -17.31
N PRO A 583 32.16 -8.87 -16.96
CA PRO A 583 31.09 -9.01 -17.94
C PRO A 583 30.94 -7.74 -18.79
N ASN A 584 30.54 -7.90 -20.04
CA ASN A 584 29.97 -6.81 -20.82
C ASN A 584 28.48 -6.74 -20.45
N PHE A 585 28.12 -5.87 -19.50
CA PHE A 585 26.76 -5.81 -18.97
C PHE A 585 25.72 -5.42 -20.02
N THR A 586 26.09 -4.60 -21.01
CA THR A 586 25.18 -4.19 -22.09
C THR A 586 25.12 -5.23 -23.21
N ASN A 587 26.06 -6.19 -23.25
CA ASN A 587 26.32 -7.05 -24.40
C ASN A 587 26.44 -6.26 -25.72
N THR A 588 26.95 -5.03 -25.66
CA THR A 588 27.16 -4.18 -26.82
C THR A 588 28.65 -4.06 -27.10
N TYR A 589 29.03 -4.27 -28.36
CA TYR A 589 30.39 -4.21 -28.84
C TYR A 589 30.46 -3.23 -30.03
N LYS A 590 31.58 -2.55 -30.20
CA LYS A 590 31.87 -1.76 -31.40
C LYS A 590 32.37 -2.68 -32.51
N VAL A 591 32.22 -2.27 -33.77
CA VAL A 591 32.66 -3.06 -34.94
C VAL A 591 34.11 -3.54 -34.82
N ASN A 592 35.01 -2.71 -34.30
CA ASN A 592 36.44 -3.04 -34.14
C ASN A 592 36.80 -3.70 -32.79
N ASP A 593 35.81 -3.98 -31.93
CA ASP A 593 36.07 -4.66 -30.68
C ASP A 593 36.37 -6.15 -30.90
N THR A 594 36.98 -6.78 -29.88
CA THR A 594 37.09 -8.23 -29.81
C THR A 594 36.02 -8.76 -28.87
N VAL A 595 35.15 -9.65 -29.34
CA VAL A 595 34.19 -10.33 -28.47
C VAL A 595 34.92 -11.39 -27.66
N ILE A 596 34.81 -11.31 -26.34
CA ILE A 596 35.38 -12.29 -25.42
C ILE A 596 34.26 -13.16 -24.87
N VAL A 597 34.26 -14.46 -25.19
CA VAL A 597 33.30 -15.43 -24.66
C VAL A 597 33.97 -16.36 -23.68
N TYR A 598 33.51 -16.37 -22.43
CA TYR A 598 33.98 -17.28 -21.40
C TYR A 598 32.96 -18.39 -21.12
N TYR A 599 33.46 -19.61 -20.94
CA TYR A 599 32.68 -20.81 -20.63
C TYR A 599 33.56 -21.83 -19.89
N GLU A 600 32.91 -22.78 -19.23
CA GLU A 600 33.54 -23.91 -18.55
C GLU A 600 32.88 -25.22 -19.01
N ILE A 601 33.71 -26.25 -19.24
CA ILE A 601 33.30 -27.64 -19.53
C ILE A 601 33.71 -28.50 -18.34
N TYR A 602 32.84 -29.41 -17.94
CA TYR A 602 33.04 -30.33 -16.82
C TYR A 602 32.81 -31.79 -17.21
N ASP A 603 33.41 -32.69 -16.43
CA ASP A 603 33.22 -34.14 -16.49
C ASP A 603 33.40 -34.75 -17.89
N LEU A 604 34.38 -34.24 -18.66
CA LEU A 604 34.71 -34.83 -19.95
C LEU A 604 35.18 -36.29 -19.75
N PRO A 605 34.58 -37.26 -20.45
CA PRO A 605 34.96 -38.65 -20.32
C PRO A 605 36.34 -38.89 -20.93
N LEU A 606 37.09 -39.79 -20.30
CA LEU A 606 38.40 -40.23 -20.80
C LEU A 606 38.21 -41.43 -21.72
N ASN A 607 38.88 -41.41 -22.87
CA ASN A 607 38.97 -42.58 -23.74
C ASN A 607 39.89 -43.66 -23.13
N ILE A 608 40.03 -44.79 -23.82
CA ILE A 608 40.89 -45.91 -23.40
C ILE A 608 42.37 -45.56 -23.22
N ARG A 609 42.83 -44.41 -23.74
CA ARG A 609 44.20 -43.89 -23.58
C ARG A 609 44.31 -42.85 -22.46
N GLY A 610 43.25 -42.66 -21.66
CA GLY A 610 43.23 -41.68 -20.57
C GLY A 610 43.22 -40.24 -21.06
N ARG A 611 42.67 -39.95 -22.25
CA ARG A 611 42.59 -38.60 -22.83
C ARG A 611 41.15 -38.22 -23.14
N THR A 612 40.81 -36.95 -22.98
CA THR A 612 39.56 -36.38 -23.45
C THR A 612 39.63 -36.09 -24.94
N HIS A 613 38.50 -36.15 -25.64
CA HIS A 613 38.41 -35.76 -27.04
C HIS A 613 37.05 -35.14 -27.33
N TYR A 614 37.05 -33.88 -27.75
CA TYR A 614 35.82 -33.16 -28.05
C TYR A 614 36.04 -32.19 -29.22
N ARG A 615 34.97 -31.90 -29.95
CA ARG A 615 34.91 -30.90 -31.00
C ARG A 615 34.18 -29.66 -30.48
N MET A 616 34.81 -28.51 -30.67
CA MET A 616 34.21 -27.22 -30.39
C MET A 616 33.80 -26.55 -31.70
N THR A 617 32.53 -26.25 -31.84
CA THR A 617 32.00 -25.45 -32.96
C THR A 617 31.32 -24.22 -32.39
N TYR A 618 31.70 -23.04 -32.85
CA TYR A 618 30.91 -21.83 -32.57
C TYR A 618 30.44 -21.16 -33.86
N THR A 619 29.26 -20.55 -33.78
CA THR A 619 28.66 -19.78 -34.87
C THR A 619 28.20 -18.41 -34.36
N ILE A 620 28.41 -17.37 -35.16
CA ILE A 620 27.77 -16.06 -34.97
C ILE A 620 26.79 -15.89 -36.12
N GLN A 621 25.53 -15.58 -35.81
CA GLN A 621 24.48 -15.39 -36.82
C GLN A 621 23.69 -14.12 -36.52
N GLU A 622 23.52 -13.27 -37.53
CA GLU A 622 22.66 -12.10 -37.45
C GLU A 622 21.21 -12.52 -37.14
N GLN A 623 20.51 -11.71 -36.35
CA GLN A 623 19.13 -11.94 -35.93
C GLN A 623 18.23 -10.85 -36.50
N GLU A 624 17.10 -11.25 -37.08
CA GLU A 624 16.07 -10.30 -37.52
C GLU A 624 15.45 -9.58 -36.33
N ILE A 625 15.40 -8.25 -36.39
CA ILE A 625 14.78 -7.41 -35.37
C ILE A 625 13.27 -7.32 -35.68
N PRO A 626 12.37 -7.73 -34.77
CA PRO A 626 10.94 -7.48 -34.93
C PRO A 626 10.67 -5.96 -34.96
N ARG A 627 9.89 -5.49 -35.94
CA ARG A 627 9.63 -4.07 -36.26
C ARG A 627 9.17 -3.15 -35.12
N ASN A 628 8.91 -3.63 -33.91
CA ASN A 628 8.23 -2.88 -32.84
C ASN A 628 9.13 -2.27 -31.75
N ILE A 629 10.46 -2.38 -31.79
CA ILE A 629 11.31 -2.06 -30.62
C ILE A 629 12.11 -0.74 -30.73
N PHE A 630 12.24 -0.10 -31.91
CA PHE A 630 12.85 1.23 -32.03
C PHE A 630 12.03 2.17 -32.91
N GLY A 631 11.47 3.20 -32.28
CA GLY A 631 10.99 4.38 -32.98
C GLY A 631 12.17 5.19 -33.50
N MET A 632 12.11 5.56 -34.79
CA MET A 632 13.01 6.46 -35.51
C MET A 632 14.50 6.04 -35.55
N ILE A 633 14.85 5.12 -36.46
CA ILE A 633 15.78 5.33 -37.58
C ILE A 633 15.86 4.05 -38.43
N ALA A 634 16.05 4.24 -39.74
CA ALA A 634 16.37 3.28 -40.81
C ALA A 634 15.22 2.72 -41.66
N SER A 635 14.89 3.47 -42.72
CA SER A 635 14.54 2.91 -44.02
C SER A 635 15.82 2.59 -44.80
N VAL A 636 16.16 1.32 -45.03
CA VAL A 636 16.82 0.76 -46.23
C VAL A 636 16.70 -0.77 -46.18
N MET A 637 16.33 -1.37 -47.33
CA MET A 637 16.21 -2.81 -47.56
C MET A 637 17.58 -3.48 -47.82
N SER A 638 17.75 -4.74 -47.43
CA SER A 638 18.15 -5.81 -48.38
C SER A 638 17.90 -7.21 -47.80
N SER A 639 17.45 -8.14 -48.64
CA SER A 639 16.99 -9.50 -48.29
C SER A 639 18.02 -10.57 -48.64
N ASP A 640 19.28 -10.39 -48.24
CA ASP A 640 20.28 -11.44 -48.33
C ASP A 640 20.75 -11.75 -46.90
N GLN A 641 20.34 -12.90 -46.33
CA GLN A 641 20.97 -13.43 -45.12
C GLN A 641 22.47 -13.57 -45.38
N LYS A 642 23.27 -12.63 -44.87
CA LYS A 642 24.69 -12.50 -45.15
C LYS A 642 25.48 -12.43 -43.85
N THR A 643 26.52 -13.25 -43.82
CA THR A 643 27.55 -13.39 -42.78
C THR A 643 27.14 -14.18 -41.53
N GLY A 644 27.63 -15.42 -41.48
CA GLY A 644 27.74 -16.15 -40.23
C GLY A 644 29.17 -16.63 -40.04
N ILE A 645 29.86 -16.13 -39.00
CA ILE A 645 31.20 -16.64 -38.66
C ILE A 645 31.00 -18.04 -38.09
N THR A 646 31.59 -19.06 -38.71
CA THR A 646 31.59 -20.43 -38.19
C THR A 646 33.02 -20.90 -38.03
N HIS A 647 33.35 -21.40 -36.85
CA HIS A 647 34.67 -21.97 -36.56
C HIS A 647 34.51 -23.31 -35.86
N THR A 648 35.24 -24.31 -36.33
CA THR A 648 35.27 -25.66 -35.75
C THR A 648 36.71 -26.07 -35.45
N ALA A 649 36.95 -26.60 -34.25
CA ALA A 649 38.24 -27.13 -33.86
C ALA A 649 38.09 -28.39 -33.00
N ASP A 650 38.84 -29.43 -33.36
CA ASP A 650 38.97 -30.65 -32.57
C ASP A 650 40.04 -30.46 -31.50
N ARG A 651 39.74 -30.87 -30.27
CA ARG A 651 40.60 -30.72 -29.09
C ARG A 651 40.78 -32.07 -28.41
N GLY A 652 41.93 -32.27 -27.78
CA GLY A 652 42.18 -33.43 -26.95
C GLY A 652 43.22 -33.14 -25.87
N ASP A 653 42.94 -33.58 -24.65
CA ASP A 653 43.73 -33.24 -23.46
C ASP A 653 43.75 -34.42 -22.45
N ILE A 654 44.43 -34.27 -21.32
CA ILE A 654 44.35 -35.19 -20.16
C ILE A 654 43.39 -34.68 -19.08
N LEU A 655 42.99 -33.41 -19.16
CA LEU A 655 42.11 -32.78 -18.20
C LEU A 655 40.64 -33.09 -18.52
N THR A 656 39.86 -33.38 -17.47
CA THR A 656 38.42 -33.63 -17.53
C THR A 656 37.58 -32.36 -17.35
N GLU A 657 38.21 -31.27 -16.90
CA GLU A 657 37.62 -29.93 -16.82
C GLU A 657 38.42 -28.95 -17.66
N ARG A 658 37.74 -28.00 -18.29
CA ARG A 658 38.38 -26.94 -19.08
C ARG A 658 37.62 -25.63 -18.98
N TYR A 659 38.36 -24.54 -18.93
CA TYR A 659 37.81 -23.19 -18.90
C TYR A 659 38.78 -22.25 -19.60
N GLU A 660 38.31 -21.48 -20.58
CA GLU A 660 39.15 -20.51 -21.30
C GLU A 660 38.32 -19.40 -21.96
N PRO A 661 38.83 -18.17 -22.03
CA PRO A 661 38.20 -17.10 -22.80
C PRO A 661 38.50 -17.27 -24.30
N LEU A 662 37.45 -17.39 -25.11
CA LEU A 662 37.53 -17.28 -26.57
C LEU A 662 37.55 -15.82 -26.97
N LYS A 663 38.56 -15.42 -27.74
CA LYS A 663 38.64 -14.09 -28.35
C LYS A 663 38.25 -14.21 -29.81
N ILE A 664 37.22 -13.49 -30.20
CA ILE A 664 36.64 -13.55 -31.54
C ILE A 664 36.73 -12.16 -32.16
N ASP A 665 37.38 -12.10 -33.32
CA ASP A 665 37.43 -10.91 -34.14
C ASP A 665 36.08 -10.73 -34.85
N ILE A 666 35.44 -9.60 -34.61
CA ILE A 666 34.14 -9.24 -35.20
C ILE A 666 34.23 -8.07 -36.17
N SER A 667 35.44 -7.67 -36.57
CA SER A 667 35.67 -6.56 -37.53
C SER A 667 34.98 -6.74 -38.89
N SER A 668 34.55 -7.96 -39.21
CA SER A 668 33.80 -8.28 -40.43
C SER A 668 32.27 -8.19 -40.28
N LEU A 669 31.76 -7.96 -39.07
CA LEU A 669 30.33 -7.86 -38.80
C LEU A 669 29.84 -6.42 -38.97
N GLU A 670 28.69 -6.26 -39.61
CA GLU A 670 28.00 -4.97 -39.70
C GLU A 670 27.25 -4.66 -38.40
N PRO A 671 26.91 -3.38 -38.12
CA PRO A 671 26.06 -3.03 -36.98
C PRO A 671 24.72 -3.78 -37.02
N GLY A 672 24.37 -4.45 -35.94
CA GLY A 672 23.21 -5.34 -35.91
C GLY A 672 23.12 -6.17 -34.63
N LEU A 673 22.07 -7.00 -34.52
CA LEU A 673 21.89 -7.94 -33.43
C LEU A 673 22.37 -9.32 -33.86
N TYR A 674 23.19 -9.97 -33.03
CA TYR A 674 23.79 -11.27 -33.34
C TYR A 674 23.54 -12.29 -32.22
N GLU A 675 23.44 -13.56 -32.59
CA GLU A 675 23.43 -14.70 -31.68
C GLU A 675 24.73 -15.49 -31.85
N PHE A 676 25.50 -15.58 -30.77
CA PHE A 676 26.63 -16.49 -30.63
C PHE A 676 26.12 -17.83 -30.10
N THR A 677 26.40 -18.91 -30.82
CA THR A 677 26.09 -20.29 -30.40
C THR A 677 27.38 -21.07 -30.26
N LEU A 678 27.63 -21.63 -29.07
CA LEU A 678 28.73 -22.56 -28.79
C LEU A 678 28.19 -23.97 -28.67
N THR A 679 28.74 -24.91 -29.43
CA THR A 679 28.44 -26.32 -29.39
C THR A 679 29.69 -27.12 -29.07
N ILE A 680 29.60 -27.96 -28.04
CA ILE A 680 30.63 -28.91 -27.63
C ILE A 680 30.10 -30.31 -27.91
N GLU A 681 30.72 -30.99 -28.86
CA GLU A 681 30.46 -32.40 -29.19
C GLU A 681 31.57 -33.25 -28.54
N GLU A 682 31.20 -34.05 -27.56
CA GLU A 682 32.09 -35.00 -26.90
C GLU A 682 32.14 -36.28 -27.75
N LEU A 683 33.35 -36.72 -28.14
CA LEU A 683 33.56 -37.72 -29.19
C LEU A 683 33.77 -39.16 -28.67
N VAL A 684 33.82 -39.38 -27.36
CA VAL A 684 33.94 -40.71 -26.73
C VAL A 684 32.56 -41.37 -26.58
N LEU A 685 31.57 -40.61 -26.13
CA LEU A 685 30.18 -41.03 -25.91
C LEU A 685 29.22 -40.45 -26.96
N GLY A 686 29.66 -39.49 -27.79
CA GLY A 686 28.85 -38.90 -28.85
C GLY A 686 27.74 -37.97 -28.34
N LYS A 687 27.90 -37.40 -27.14
CA LYS A 687 26.93 -36.46 -26.55
C LYS A 687 27.29 -35.03 -26.99
N THR A 688 26.28 -34.16 -27.11
CA THR A 688 26.47 -32.76 -27.54
C THR A 688 25.80 -31.80 -26.57
N LEU A 689 26.46 -30.69 -26.25
CA LEU A 689 25.91 -29.59 -25.49
C LEU A 689 26.00 -28.29 -26.29
N THR A 690 24.94 -27.49 -26.24
CA THR A 690 24.88 -26.19 -26.90
C THR A 690 24.50 -25.09 -25.92
N ARG A 691 25.13 -23.91 -26.08
CA ARG A 691 24.83 -22.68 -25.33
C ARG A 691 24.77 -21.50 -26.28
N LYS A 692 23.96 -20.52 -25.93
CA LYS A 692 23.70 -19.34 -26.75
C LYS A 692 23.84 -18.06 -25.94
N ALA A 693 24.31 -16.99 -26.58
CA ALA A 693 24.34 -15.64 -26.04
C ALA A 693 24.04 -14.65 -27.17
N ARG A 694 23.36 -13.55 -26.85
CA ARG A 694 23.05 -12.49 -27.81
C ARG A 694 23.85 -11.23 -27.49
N PHE A 695 24.27 -10.53 -28.54
CA PHE A 695 25.00 -9.28 -28.44
C PHE A 695 24.69 -8.37 -29.61
N SER A 696 24.89 -7.07 -29.41
CA SER A 696 24.71 -6.07 -30.46
C SER A 696 26.06 -5.51 -30.89
N VAL A 697 26.21 -5.28 -32.19
CA VAL A 697 27.34 -4.54 -32.77
C VAL A 697 26.85 -3.15 -33.15
N VAL A 698 27.58 -2.12 -32.74
CA VAL A 698 27.26 -0.70 -33.03
C VAL A 698 28.42 -0.01 -33.73
N GLU A 699 28.11 1.05 -34.47
CA GLU A 699 29.14 1.93 -35.05
C GLU A 699 30.00 2.57 -33.97
N GLU A 700 31.24 2.92 -34.32
CA GLU A 700 32.04 3.82 -33.50
C GLU A 700 31.36 5.19 -33.48
N SER A 701 30.69 5.53 -32.38
CA SER A 701 30.26 6.90 -32.14
C SER A 701 31.47 7.82 -32.14
N GLY A 702 31.50 8.78 -33.08
CA GLY A 702 32.51 9.84 -33.16
C GLY A 702 32.40 10.88 -32.07
#